data_AF-H6L4P8-F1
#
_entry.id   AF-H6L4P8-F1
#
_cell.length_a   1.000
_cell.length_b   1.000
_cell.length_c   1.000
_cell.angle_alpha   90.00
_cell.angle_beta   90.00
_cell.angle_gamma   90.00
#
_symmetry.space_group_name_H-M   'P 1'
#
loop_
_entity.id
_entity.type
_entity.pdbx_description
1 polymer ?
#
loop_
_entity_poly.entity_id
_entity_poly.type
_entity_poly.pdbx_seq_one_letter_code
_entity_poly.pdbx_strand_id
1 'polypeptide(L)'
;MGDSRERDLVLAPNEYAFISDQTKGNVITYVGPYKTSMANTDKPVFFNKKTKAFDICDLDGSIQTFCTAPEGWYIILKNPAIDNKPPQIGTSNQLSSLQIGRKVNLPGPNFFALWPGQMAEVLEGHHLRSNEYLLVRVYEEEQARANWDNAVITPQHTQPEGLEEEQAANDSIDANRLSMGQLHVIKGTNVSFYIPPTGIEVLRDKKGNYVRSAVTLERLEYCILLDEDGNKRYIQGPDVVFPRPTERFIEKNGSRKFKAIELDENSGIYVKIIAPYTENGQSYKVGDELFITGREQMIYFPRPEQALIKYGEQEIYQAVAIPPGEGRYVLNRKSGKISLQKGPSMFLADPREEMILRRILSPKQVELWFPGNQEALQYNLQLQELSKQQQARLRKASKKRNKLNLPPMAQQQQALIDMDFSEENEDGESVYEGIVSNSFSRSRQPQNNNSLVLDSKYEGAVTIDAWTGYAVLVTSKLGDRKVVVGPSTYLLDYDEVLQGIELSTGTPKSDAKLMRTVYLRILNNKVSDLVRVETADFCELDIHLSYRVNFTGDPEKWFNVENYVKFLTDHLRSVLRNAIKQYNLADFYAEGIAELRNIVLGSRPEGEEQDSRRPGRLFTENGMHIYELEVLDIEILDEEIQELLFASKHQDIRSQLELENKRKELLYSQEAEEMAQKIAASRSKTKQFALELQEAEEKQAQMLKLASQAARIDLERQELTAQMEMQEKALNIARLQRQDEEEAGLLQLELKKGALEQRLKELEGEVQAVVQKAEAVSPDLIAALQAFGDKALAEKMAESMAPLSIIGGKSIVEVFGNLLAGSPLSYLLDKKGETQDPGLEE
;
A
#
# COMPACT_ATOMS: atom_id res chain seq x y z
N MET A 1 -27.95 7.77 124.76
CA MET A 1 -27.09 8.94 125.05
C MET A 1 -27.25 9.89 123.88
N GLY A 2 -27.86 11.05 124.13
CA GLY A 2 -28.15 12.04 123.11
C GLY A 2 -26.87 12.76 122.68
N ASP A 3 -26.52 12.64 121.41
CA ASP A 3 -25.57 13.53 120.77
C ASP A 3 -26.38 14.65 120.13
N SER A 4 -26.78 15.62 120.96
CA SER A 4 -27.28 16.92 120.52
C SER A 4 -26.11 17.66 119.86
N ARG A 5 -25.70 17.22 118.67
CA ARG A 5 -24.80 17.99 117.82
C ARG A 5 -25.53 19.28 117.47
N GLU A 6 -25.03 20.39 117.99
CA GLU A 6 -25.43 21.74 117.56
C GLU A 6 -25.37 21.77 116.03
N ARG A 7 -26.55 21.83 115.39
CA ARG A 7 -26.67 21.99 113.94
C ARG A 7 -26.46 23.46 113.62
N ASP A 8 -25.21 23.91 113.74
CA ASP A 8 -24.81 25.25 113.33
C ASP A 8 -24.76 25.32 111.81
N LEU A 9 -25.57 26.19 111.20
CA LEU A 9 -25.41 26.57 109.80
C LEU A 9 -24.32 27.64 109.73
N VAL A 10 -23.22 27.30 109.07
CA VAL A 10 -22.14 28.23 108.75
C VAL A 10 -22.11 28.38 107.23
N LEU A 11 -22.38 29.58 106.73
CA LEU A 11 -22.28 29.89 105.31
C LEU A 11 -21.02 30.72 105.06
N ALA A 12 -20.17 30.26 104.16
CA ALA A 12 -19.01 31.01 103.70
C ALA A 12 -19.44 32.18 102.80
N PRO A 13 -18.54 33.16 102.53
CA PRO A 13 -18.77 34.10 101.44
C PRO A 13 -19.05 33.33 100.14
N ASN A 14 -20.05 33.78 99.38
CA ASN A 14 -20.54 33.16 98.13
C ASN A 14 -21.44 31.93 98.29
N GLU A 15 -21.87 31.61 99.51
CA GLU A 15 -22.80 30.52 99.79
C GLU A 15 -24.13 31.03 100.33
N TYR A 16 -25.23 30.37 99.97
CA TYR A 16 -26.54 30.60 100.52
C TYR A 16 -27.25 29.26 100.76
N ALA A 17 -28.21 29.23 101.68
CA ALA A 17 -29.01 28.05 101.94
C ALA A 17 -30.49 28.40 102.11
N PHE A 18 -31.36 27.49 101.69
CA PHE A 18 -32.79 27.58 101.91
C PHE A 18 -33.19 26.74 103.11
N ILE A 19 -33.92 27.36 104.04
CA ILE A 19 -34.42 26.72 105.24
C ILE A 19 -35.92 26.92 105.31
N SER A 20 -36.66 25.81 105.45
CA SER A 20 -38.09 25.82 105.64
C SER A 20 -38.43 25.74 107.13
N ASP A 21 -39.15 26.74 107.62
CA ASP A 21 -39.80 26.70 108.93
C ASP A 21 -41.08 25.85 108.81
N GLN A 22 -41.10 24.68 109.45
CA GLN A 22 -42.26 23.77 109.42
C GLN A 22 -43.48 24.32 110.14
N THR A 23 -43.32 25.33 111.00
CA THR A 23 -44.41 25.94 111.77
C THR A 23 -45.18 26.96 110.93
N LYS A 24 -44.45 27.77 110.15
CA LYS A 24 -45.02 28.85 109.32
C LYS A 24 -45.11 28.51 107.84
N GLY A 25 -44.44 27.44 107.40
CA GLY A 25 -44.33 27.04 105.99
C GLY A 25 -43.45 27.98 105.15
N ASN A 26 -42.81 28.97 105.77
CA ASN A 26 -41.98 29.95 105.07
C ASN A 26 -40.60 29.36 104.77
N VAL A 27 -40.10 29.61 103.56
CA VAL A 27 -38.73 29.30 103.18
C VAL A 27 -37.90 30.58 103.28
N ILE A 28 -36.92 30.58 104.17
CA ILE A 28 -36.01 31.70 104.43
C ILE A 28 -34.70 31.44 103.70
N THR A 29 -34.14 32.48 103.09
CA THR A 29 -32.83 32.42 102.40
C THR A 29 -31.76 32.99 103.31
N TYR A 30 -30.87 32.14 103.77
CA TYR A 30 -29.70 32.57 104.53
C TYR A 30 -28.56 32.80 103.56
N VAL A 31 -27.91 33.96 103.62
CA VAL A 31 -26.87 34.37 102.67
C VAL A 31 -25.58 34.64 103.41
N GLY A 32 -24.51 33.94 103.04
CA GLY A 32 -23.19 34.05 103.67
C GLY A 32 -22.46 35.36 103.32
N PRO A 33 -21.49 35.81 104.14
CA PRO A 33 -21.01 35.15 105.35
C PRO A 33 -21.98 35.32 106.52
N TYR A 34 -22.50 34.22 107.06
CA TYR A 34 -23.52 34.23 108.12
C TYR A 34 -23.44 32.94 108.94
N LYS A 35 -23.50 33.05 110.27
CA LYS A 35 -23.54 31.91 111.20
C LYS A 35 -24.81 31.99 112.02
N THR A 36 -25.55 30.88 112.09
CA THR A 36 -26.72 30.73 112.97
C THR A 36 -26.88 29.29 113.43
N SER A 37 -27.38 29.09 114.66
CA SER A 37 -27.78 27.76 115.15
C SER A 37 -29.21 27.48 114.72
N MET A 38 -29.46 26.27 114.21
CA MET A 38 -30.77 25.87 113.67
C MET A 38 -31.74 25.44 114.78
N ALA A 39 -33.00 25.87 114.70
CA ALA A 39 -34.05 25.39 115.59
C ALA A 39 -34.53 23.99 115.18
N ASN A 40 -35.10 23.20 116.11
CA ASN A 40 -35.61 21.85 115.82
C ASN A 40 -36.76 21.82 114.79
N THR A 41 -37.45 22.95 114.58
CA THR A 41 -38.53 23.11 113.60
C THR A 41 -38.04 23.44 112.20
N ASP A 42 -36.78 23.82 112.07
CA ASP A 42 -36.19 24.26 110.81
C ASP A 42 -35.60 23.08 110.04
N LYS A 43 -36.00 22.92 108.78
CA LYS A 43 -35.48 21.88 107.89
C LYS A 43 -34.73 22.50 106.71
N PRO A 44 -33.50 22.04 106.40
CA PRO A 44 -32.83 22.41 105.17
C PRO A 44 -33.63 21.88 103.97
N VAL A 45 -33.79 22.72 102.96
CA VAL A 45 -34.50 22.36 101.73
C VAL A 45 -33.69 22.77 100.51
N PHE A 46 -33.84 22.02 99.43
CA PHE A 46 -33.25 22.31 98.14
C PHE A 46 -34.35 22.52 97.11
N PHE A 47 -34.27 23.60 96.32
CA PHE A 47 -35.24 23.82 95.25
C PHE A 47 -34.86 23.02 94.01
N ASN A 48 -35.62 21.98 93.72
CA ASN A 48 -35.37 21.12 92.57
C ASN A 48 -35.95 21.73 91.28
N LYS A 49 -35.05 22.17 90.39
CA LYS A 49 -35.39 22.84 89.12
C LYS A 49 -36.31 22.01 88.21
N LYS A 50 -36.26 20.67 88.29
CA LYS A 50 -37.05 19.78 87.42
C LYS A 50 -38.46 19.53 87.95
N THR A 51 -38.59 19.22 89.23
CA THR A 51 -39.88 18.95 89.89
C THR A 51 -40.60 20.22 90.34
N LYS A 52 -39.90 21.36 90.36
CA LYS A 52 -40.37 22.68 90.84
C LYS A 52 -40.85 22.63 92.30
N ALA A 53 -40.36 21.68 93.08
CA ALA A 53 -40.69 21.49 94.48
C ALA A 53 -39.45 21.69 95.36
N PHE A 54 -39.68 21.97 96.64
CA PHE A 54 -38.64 21.99 97.66
C PHE A 54 -38.49 20.59 98.23
N ASP A 55 -37.36 19.95 97.95
CA ASP A 55 -37.02 18.64 98.46
C ASP A 55 -36.27 18.82 99.79
N ILE A 56 -36.65 18.06 100.82
CA ILE A 56 -35.96 18.08 102.11
C ILE A 56 -34.60 17.40 101.93
N CYS A 57 -33.53 18.07 102.33
CA CYS A 57 -32.16 17.58 102.18
C CYS A 57 -31.38 17.71 103.49
N ASP A 58 -30.18 17.12 103.53
CA ASP A 58 -29.23 17.35 104.62
C ASP A 58 -28.68 18.78 104.57
N LEU A 59 -28.08 19.23 105.68
CA LEU A 59 -27.54 20.59 105.82
C LEU A 59 -26.57 20.94 104.69
N ASP A 60 -25.61 20.06 104.42
CA ASP A 60 -24.62 20.22 103.34
C ASP A 60 -25.28 20.26 101.95
N GLY A 61 -26.38 19.54 101.76
CA GLY A 61 -27.15 19.54 100.51
C GLY A 61 -27.99 20.79 100.27
N SER A 62 -28.21 21.60 101.32
CA SER A 62 -28.94 22.88 101.22
C SER A 62 -28.05 24.07 100.88
N ILE A 63 -26.74 23.93 101.11
CA ILE A 63 -25.74 24.97 100.81
C ILE A 63 -25.52 25.01 99.30
N GLN A 64 -25.75 26.18 98.72
CA GLN A 64 -25.60 26.46 97.30
C GLN A 64 -24.65 27.63 97.10
N THR A 65 -23.91 27.61 96.02
CA THR A 65 -23.07 28.74 95.61
C THR A 65 -23.89 29.77 94.85
N PHE A 66 -23.51 31.04 94.99
CA PHE A 66 -24.14 32.15 94.28
C PHE A 66 -24.10 31.94 92.77
N CYS A 67 -25.12 32.44 92.08
CA CYS A 67 -25.11 32.48 90.64
C CYS A 67 -24.11 33.56 90.19
N THR A 68 -23.05 33.13 89.52
CA THR A 68 -21.96 33.99 89.08
C THR A 68 -21.90 33.98 87.55
N ALA A 69 -22.11 35.14 86.94
CA ALA A 69 -21.79 35.37 85.53
C ALA A 69 -20.58 36.31 85.46
N PRO A 70 -19.41 35.83 84.99
CA PRO A 70 -18.28 36.70 84.70
C PRO A 70 -18.58 37.64 83.53
N GLU A 71 -17.67 38.55 83.23
CA GLU A 71 -17.77 39.41 82.03
C GLU A 71 -17.91 38.57 80.76
N GLY A 72 -18.77 39.01 79.85
CA GLY A 72 -19.08 38.27 78.62
C GLY A 72 -20.05 37.09 78.80
N TRP A 73 -20.53 36.80 80.02
CA TRP A 73 -21.56 35.78 80.27
C TRP A 73 -22.88 36.47 80.66
N TYR A 74 -23.99 35.75 80.62
CA TYR A 74 -25.29 36.28 81.06
C TYR A 74 -26.11 35.22 81.79
N ILE A 75 -26.99 35.68 82.68
CA ILE A 75 -27.87 34.84 83.48
C ILE A 75 -29.28 34.94 82.94
N ILE A 76 -29.87 33.80 82.58
CA ILE A 76 -31.31 33.68 82.37
C ILE A 76 -31.95 33.44 83.74
N LEU A 77 -32.61 34.47 84.28
CA LEU A 77 -33.33 34.40 85.54
C LEU A 77 -34.83 34.20 85.28
N LYS A 78 -35.39 33.12 85.81
CA LYS A 78 -36.84 32.89 85.86
C LYS A 78 -37.38 33.30 87.21
N ASN A 79 -38.56 33.90 87.20
CA ASN A 79 -39.27 34.44 88.36
C ASN A 79 -38.49 35.57 89.08
N PRO A 80 -38.13 36.67 88.37
CA PRO A 80 -37.44 37.78 89.00
C PRO A 80 -38.26 38.36 90.17
N ALA A 81 -37.58 38.93 91.17
CA ALA A 81 -38.25 39.65 92.25
C ALA A 81 -38.90 40.93 91.71
N ILE A 82 -40.05 41.34 92.26
CA ILE A 82 -40.73 42.57 91.83
C ILE A 82 -39.80 43.80 91.96
N ASP A 83 -38.98 43.83 93.02
CA ASP A 83 -38.03 44.92 93.28
C ASP A 83 -36.72 44.82 92.48
N ASN A 84 -36.54 43.77 91.68
CA ASN A 84 -35.31 43.44 90.93
C ASN A 84 -34.02 43.41 91.78
N LYS A 85 -34.14 43.29 93.11
CA LYS A 85 -33.01 43.23 94.05
C LYS A 85 -32.74 41.79 94.50
N PRO A 86 -31.46 41.39 94.57
CA PRO A 86 -31.09 40.10 95.15
C PRO A 86 -31.26 40.11 96.68
N PRO A 87 -31.28 38.93 97.33
CA PRO A 87 -31.18 38.79 98.78
C PRO A 87 -29.96 39.54 99.36
N GLN A 88 -30.11 40.16 100.53
CA GLN A 88 -29.01 40.88 101.18
C GLN A 88 -27.96 39.93 101.73
N ILE A 89 -26.70 40.23 101.48
CA ILE A 89 -25.53 39.44 101.88
C ILE A 89 -25.32 39.56 103.40
N GLY A 90 -25.01 38.44 104.07
CA GLY A 90 -24.67 38.41 105.50
C GLY A 90 -25.86 38.52 106.46
N THR A 91 -27.07 38.20 106.01
CA THR A 91 -28.30 38.20 106.82
C THR A 91 -29.29 37.13 106.35
N SER A 92 -30.28 36.80 107.18
CA SER A 92 -31.42 35.97 106.80
C SER A 92 -32.50 36.80 106.09
N ASN A 93 -32.89 36.38 104.90
CA ASN A 93 -33.84 37.10 104.06
C ASN A 93 -35.17 36.36 103.98
N GLN A 94 -36.26 37.06 104.29
CA GLN A 94 -37.62 36.56 104.05
C GLN A 94 -37.99 36.68 102.57
N LEU A 95 -38.72 35.70 102.05
CA LEU A 95 -39.15 35.63 100.65
C LEU A 95 -39.79 36.96 100.18
N SER A 96 -39.18 37.59 99.17
CA SER A 96 -39.80 38.69 98.43
C SER A 96 -40.80 38.18 97.40
N SER A 97 -41.78 38.99 97.03
CA SER A 97 -42.74 38.68 95.98
C SER A 97 -42.05 38.49 94.62
N LEU A 98 -42.26 37.34 93.99
CA LEU A 98 -41.68 36.96 92.70
C LEU A 98 -42.70 37.10 91.56
N GLN A 99 -42.23 37.54 90.39
CA GLN A 99 -43.02 37.57 89.16
C GLN A 99 -43.01 36.19 88.48
N ILE A 100 -43.83 35.28 89.01
CA ILE A 100 -43.88 33.88 88.56
C ILE A 100 -44.25 33.82 87.07
N GLY A 101 -43.47 33.08 86.28
CA GLY A 101 -43.68 32.89 84.84
C GLY A 101 -42.90 33.84 83.94
N ARG A 102 -42.28 34.91 84.51
CA ARG A 102 -41.45 35.85 83.76
C ARG A 102 -39.98 35.38 83.68
N LYS A 103 -39.32 35.70 82.57
CA LYS A 103 -37.90 35.44 82.31
C LYS A 103 -37.18 36.76 81.99
N VAL A 104 -36.01 36.96 82.58
CA VAL A 104 -35.15 38.14 82.38
C VAL A 104 -33.74 37.68 82.06
N ASN A 105 -33.08 38.36 81.12
CA ASN A 105 -31.68 38.14 80.79
C ASN A 105 -30.84 39.22 81.46
N LEU A 106 -29.90 38.83 82.31
CA LEU A 106 -29.01 39.73 83.04
C LEU A 106 -27.57 39.58 82.51
N PRO A 107 -26.99 40.60 81.82
CA PRO A 107 -25.60 40.53 81.38
C PRO A 107 -24.64 40.58 82.59
N GLY A 108 -23.49 39.93 82.47
CA GLY A 108 -22.43 39.99 83.47
C GLY A 108 -21.69 41.34 83.47
N PRO A 109 -20.91 41.65 84.52
CA PRO A 109 -20.63 40.82 85.68
C PRO A 109 -21.78 40.88 86.70
N ASN A 110 -22.34 39.73 87.06
CA ASN A 110 -23.41 39.62 88.04
C ASN A 110 -23.16 38.46 89.01
N PHE A 111 -23.36 38.72 90.30
CA PHE A 111 -23.04 37.80 91.37
C PHE A 111 -24.07 37.92 92.50
N PHE A 112 -24.96 36.95 92.64
CA PHE A 112 -26.02 37.02 93.67
C PHE A 112 -26.58 35.64 94.10
N ALA A 113 -27.14 35.60 95.30
CA ALA A 113 -27.92 34.46 95.81
C ALA A 113 -29.34 34.46 95.23
N LEU A 114 -29.93 33.28 95.04
CA LEU A 114 -31.29 33.17 94.49
C LEU A 114 -32.36 33.29 95.58
N TRP A 115 -33.51 33.88 95.24
CA TRP A 115 -34.70 33.76 96.09
C TRP A 115 -35.30 32.34 95.99
N PRO A 116 -36.03 31.87 97.02
CA PRO A 116 -36.71 30.58 96.97
C PRO A 116 -37.71 30.55 95.80
N GLY A 117 -37.56 29.57 94.90
CA GLY A 117 -38.40 29.46 93.69
C GLY A 117 -37.89 30.22 92.46
N GLN A 118 -36.76 30.94 92.57
CA GLN A 118 -36.02 31.43 91.41
C GLN A 118 -35.21 30.33 90.75
N MET A 119 -35.07 30.43 89.43
CA MET A 119 -34.20 29.54 88.66
C MET A 119 -33.27 30.39 87.81
N ALA A 120 -31.97 30.20 87.99
CA ALA A 120 -30.97 30.79 87.14
C ALA A 120 -30.27 29.72 86.29
N GLU A 121 -30.00 30.09 85.03
CA GLU A 121 -29.15 29.39 84.09
C GLU A 121 -28.08 30.37 83.61
N VAL A 122 -26.81 30.03 83.82
CA VAL A 122 -25.68 30.84 83.38
C VAL A 122 -25.28 30.38 81.98
N LEU A 123 -25.21 31.31 81.03
CA LEU A 123 -24.81 31.06 79.66
C LEU A 123 -23.65 31.97 79.27
N GLU A 124 -22.77 31.45 78.43
CA GLU A 124 -21.74 32.25 77.77
C GLU A 124 -22.38 33.16 76.72
N GLY A 125 -21.88 34.39 76.61
CA GLY A 125 -22.25 35.29 75.52
C GLY A 125 -21.80 34.73 74.18
N HIS A 126 -22.50 35.11 73.11
CA HIS A 126 -22.30 34.47 71.82
C HIS A 126 -21.25 35.22 71.01
N HIS A 127 -20.09 34.61 70.84
CA HIS A 127 -19.06 35.09 69.92
C HIS A 127 -19.40 34.67 68.48
N LEU A 128 -19.31 35.62 67.56
CA LEU A 128 -19.63 35.43 66.15
C LEU A 128 -18.43 35.77 65.28
N ARG A 129 -18.06 34.86 64.39
CA ARG A 129 -17.17 35.14 63.26
C ARG A 129 -17.96 35.76 62.10
N SER A 130 -17.27 36.38 61.15
CA SER A 130 -17.91 37.05 60.00
C SER A 130 -18.82 36.13 59.18
N ASN A 131 -18.57 34.82 59.16
CA ASN A 131 -19.37 33.81 58.46
C ASN A 131 -20.31 33.03 59.39
N GLU A 132 -20.67 33.57 60.54
CA GLU A 132 -21.55 32.94 61.50
C GLU A 132 -22.75 33.83 61.81
N TYR A 133 -23.85 33.22 62.26
CA TYR A 133 -25.05 33.95 62.62
C TYR A 133 -25.80 33.28 63.77
N LEU A 134 -26.62 34.08 64.46
CA LEU A 134 -27.56 33.61 65.47
C LEU A 134 -28.97 33.68 64.93
N LEU A 135 -29.77 32.65 65.20
CA LEU A 135 -31.21 32.72 65.03
C LEU A 135 -31.86 33.07 66.36
N VAL A 136 -32.59 34.17 66.37
CA VAL A 136 -33.13 34.79 67.56
C VAL A 136 -34.65 34.83 67.45
N ARG A 137 -35.36 34.50 68.53
CA ARG A 137 -36.83 34.55 68.60
C ARG A 137 -37.28 35.57 69.64
N VAL A 138 -38.25 36.39 69.28
CA VAL A 138 -38.96 37.24 70.23
C VAL A 138 -39.97 36.38 70.99
N TYR A 139 -39.76 36.20 72.30
CA TYR A 139 -40.72 35.46 73.14
C TYR A 139 -41.72 36.40 73.82
N GLU A 140 -41.36 37.68 74.00
CA GLU A 140 -42.22 38.68 74.64
C GLU A 140 -41.98 40.06 74.02
N GLU A 141 -43.02 40.60 73.36
CA GLU A 141 -42.94 41.78 72.50
C GLU A 141 -42.63 43.07 73.27
N GLU A 142 -43.40 43.37 74.32
CA GLU A 142 -43.29 44.63 75.08
C GLU A 142 -41.90 44.76 75.73
N GLN A 143 -41.38 43.65 76.26
CA GLN A 143 -40.06 43.61 76.88
C GLN A 143 -38.93 43.66 75.86
N ALA A 144 -39.10 43.01 74.70
CA ALA A 144 -38.12 43.07 73.63
C ALA A 144 -37.99 44.49 73.07
N ARG A 145 -39.12 45.22 72.91
CA ARG A 145 -39.10 46.62 72.46
C ARG A 145 -38.48 47.56 73.48
N ALA A 146 -38.81 47.39 74.77
CA ALA A 146 -38.29 48.25 75.84
C ALA A 146 -36.79 48.01 76.14
N ASN A 147 -36.27 46.81 75.88
CA ASN A 147 -34.90 46.43 76.22
C ASN A 147 -34.01 46.22 74.98
N TRP A 148 -34.46 46.58 73.78
CA TRP A 148 -33.67 46.37 72.56
C TRP A 148 -32.30 47.07 72.65
N ASP A 149 -32.27 48.30 73.17
CA ASP A 149 -31.06 49.10 73.35
C ASP A 149 -30.16 48.59 74.49
N ASN A 150 -30.67 47.72 75.36
CA ASN A 150 -29.93 47.10 76.46
C ASN A 150 -29.16 45.83 76.00
N ALA A 151 -29.22 45.48 74.71
CA ALA A 151 -28.43 44.40 74.15
C ALA A 151 -26.93 44.77 74.16
N VAL A 152 -26.08 43.85 74.65
CA VAL A 152 -24.63 44.05 74.55
C VAL A 152 -24.19 43.57 73.18
N ILE A 153 -23.91 44.53 72.29
CA ILE A 153 -23.51 44.32 70.91
C ILE A 153 -22.12 44.92 70.71
N THR A 154 -21.14 44.08 70.34
CA THR A 154 -19.83 44.59 69.89
C THR A 154 -19.81 44.59 68.36
N PRO A 155 -19.77 45.76 67.69
CA PRO A 155 -19.73 45.82 66.23
C PRO A 155 -18.44 45.20 65.69
N GLN A 156 -18.49 44.65 64.48
CA GLN A 156 -17.32 44.08 63.82
C GLN A 156 -16.55 45.16 63.04
N HIS A 157 -15.26 45.36 63.31
CA HIS A 157 -14.43 46.41 62.68
C HIS A 157 -13.67 45.95 61.41
N THR A 158 -13.61 44.64 61.16
CA THR A 158 -13.01 44.06 59.95
C THR A 158 -14.09 43.85 58.89
N GLN A 159 -14.29 44.84 58.01
CA GLN A 159 -15.06 44.62 56.79
C GLN A 159 -14.17 43.87 55.78
N PRO A 160 -14.66 42.79 55.13
CA PRO A 160 -14.00 42.26 53.95
C PRO A 160 -14.12 43.28 52.81
N GLU A 161 -13.01 43.57 52.12
CA GLU A 161 -12.98 44.48 50.95
C GLU A 161 -14.01 44.01 49.90
N GLY A 162 -15.09 44.77 49.71
CA GLY A 162 -16.12 44.50 48.68
C GLY A 162 -17.57 44.75 49.08
N LEU A 163 -17.89 45.03 50.34
CA LEU A 163 -19.25 45.40 50.77
C LEU A 163 -19.40 46.94 50.80
N GLU A 164 -20.28 47.49 49.97
CA GLU A 164 -20.63 48.92 50.01
C GLU A 164 -21.28 49.28 51.36
N GLU A 165 -20.86 50.39 51.97
CA GLU A 165 -21.35 50.88 53.28
C GLU A 165 -22.89 51.06 53.32
N GLU A 166 -23.54 51.20 52.16
CA GLU A 166 -25.00 51.39 52.04
C GLU A 166 -25.82 50.16 52.46
N GLN A 167 -25.27 48.94 52.37
CA GLN A 167 -26.01 47.72 52.78
C GLN A 167 -26.05 47.54 54.31
N ALA A 168 -25.06 48.05 55.03
CA ALA A 168 -25.02 47.95 56.50
C ALA A 168 -26.11 48.82 57.18
N ALA A 169 -26.51 49.92 56.53
CA ALA A 169 -27.54 50.84 57.05
C ALA A 169 -28.98 50.33 56.88
N ASN A 170 -29.25 49.50 55.86
CA ASN A 170 -30.59 48.95 55.60
C ASN A 170 -30.94 47.71 56.44
N ASP A 171 -29.97 47.13 57.14
CA ASP A 171 -30.12 45.89 57.93
C ASP A 171 -30.38 46.15 59.43
N SER A 172 -30.52 47.41 59.86
CA SER A 172 -30.86 47.73 61.25
C SER A 172 -32.28 47.26 61.55
N ILE A 173 -32.43 46.31 62.48
CA ILE A 173 -33.72 45.79 62.90
C ILE A 173 -34.52 46.92 63.56
N ASP A 174 -35.64 47.32 62.95
CA ASP A 174 -36.57 48.29 63.53
C ASP A 174 -37.19 47.73 64.83
N ALA A 175 -36.76 48.25 65.99
CA ALA A 175 -37.29 47.84 67.30
C ALA A 175 -38.82 47.98 67.41
N ASN A 176 -39.43 48.88 66.64
CA ASN A 176 -40.88 49.12 66.61
C ASN A 176 -41.67 48.06 65.80
N ARG A 177 -41.00 47.17 65.05
CA ARG A 177 -41.65 46.13 64.23
C ARG A 177 -41.50 44.72 64.80
N LEU A 178 -40.99 44.58 66.03
CA LEU A 178 -40.87 43.28 66.70
C LEU A 178 -42.26 42.77 67.08
N SER A 179 -42.57 41.53 66.70
CA SER A 179 -43.80 40.79 67.03
C SER A 179 -43.49 39.49 67.75
N MET A 180 -44.41 39.01 68.60
CA MET A 180 -44.26 37.72 69.29
C MET A 180 -44.05 36.57 68.28
N GLY A 181 -43.07 35.71 68.55
CA GLY A 181 -42.74 34.55 67.71
C GLY A 181 -41.92 34.88 66.46
N GLN A 182 -41.69 36.15 66.15
CA GLN A 182 -40.88 36.57 65.01
C GLN A 182 -39.43 36.12 65.18
N LEU A 183 -38.87 35.63 64.08
CA LEU A 183 -37.48 35.17 64.01
C LEU A 183 -36.62 36.24 63.34
N HIS A 184 -35.44 36.47 63.90
CA HIS A 184 -34.44 37.39 63.36
C HIS A 184 -33.08 36.70 63.27
N VAL A 185 -32.29 37.11 62.28
CA VAL A 185 -30.92 36.63 62.07
C VAL A 185 -29.94 37.73 62.44
N ILE A 186 -29.11 37.48 63.44
CA ILE A 186 -27.99 38.38 63.80
C ILE A 186 -26.77 37.92 63.01
N LYS A 187 -26.34 38.75 62.06
CA LYS A 187 -25.22 38.44 61.15
C LYS A 187 -23.89 38.75 61.81
N GLY A 188 -22.95 37.82 61.70
CA GLY A 188 -21.60 37.97 62.23
C GLY A 188 -20.78 39.04 61.52
N THR A 189 -21.12 39.41 60.28
CA THR A 189 -20.52 40.55 59.55
C THR A 189 -20.69 41.88 60.26
N ASN A 190 -21.78 42.03 61.01
CA ASN A 190 -22.15 43.28 61.66
C ASN A 190 -21.80 43.23 63.15
N VAL A 191 -21.90 42.05 63.77
CA VAL A 191 -21.78 41.84 65.21
C VAL A 191 -20.77 40.74 65.51
N SER A 192 -19.73 41.05 66.29
CA SER A 192 -18.71 40.08 66.73
C SER A 192 -19.04 39.40 68.05
N PHE A 193 -19.86 40.05 68.88
CA PHE A 193 -20.28 39.54 70.18
C PHE A 193 -21.71 39.99 70.50
N TYR A 194 -22.55 39.05 70.92
CA TYR A 194 -23.97 39.28 71.16
C TYR A 194 -24.46 38.64 72.47
N ILE A 195 -25.08 39.45 73.33
CA ILE A 195 -25.88 39.00 74.46
C ILE A 195 -27.34 39.42 74.22
N PRO A 196 -28.30 38.48 74.23
CA PRO A 196 -29.70 38.80 73.95
C PRO A 196 -30.30 39.67 75.07
N PRO A 197 -31.02 40.76 74.74
CA PRO A 197 -31.76 41.52 75.73
C PRO A 197 -32.96 40.72 76.26
N THR A 198 -33.59 41.24 77.31
CA THR A 198 -34.82 40.63 77.84
C THR A 198 -35.96 40.73 76.81
N GLY A 199 -36.78 39.68 76.69
CA GLY A 199 -37.82 39.54 75.65
C GLY A 199 -37.36 38.74 74.42
N ILE A 200 -36.06 38.45 74.35
CA ILE A 200 -35.41 37.78 73.23
C ILE A 200 -34.66 36.53 73.69
N GLU A 201 -34.74 35.46 72.90
CA GLU A 201 -33.97 34.25 73.14
C GLU A 201 -33.24 33.75 71.88
N VAL A 202 -32.05 33.21 72.10
CA VAL A 202 -31.25 32.59 71.03
C VAL A 202 -31.65 31.13 70.89
N LEU A 203 -32.04 30.73 69.68
CA LEU A 203 -32.48 29.37 69.40
C LEU A 203 -31.29 28.45 69.11
N ARG A 204 -31.30 27.27 69.72
CA ARG A 204 -30.34 26.20 69.42
C ARG A 204 -30.68 25.56 68.07
N ASP A 205 -29.66 25.18 67.31
CA ASP A 205 -29.78 24.34 66.12
C ASP A 205 -30.06 22.86 66.50
N LYS A 206 -30.37 22.01 65.52
CA LYS A 206 -30.62 20.56 65.69
C LYS A 206 -29.47 19.82 66.40
N LYS A 207 -28.24 20.34 66.30
CA LYS A 207 -27.04 19.81 66.97
C LYS A 207 -26.82 20.37 68.39
N GLY A 208 -27.70 21.25 68.88
CA GLY A 208 -27.61 21.86 70.20
C GLY A 208 -26.76 23.13 70.28
N ASN A 209 -26.12 23.56 69.18
CA ASN A 209 -25.29 24.75 69.10
C ASN A 209 -26.13 26.02 68.91
N TYR A 210 -25.74 27.14 69.53
CA TYR A 210 -26.40 28.43 69.34
C TYR A 210 -25.95 29.15 68.06
N VAL A 211 -24.65 29.08 67.77
CA VAL A 211 -24.04 29.70 66.59
C VAL A 211 -24.20 28.80 65.37
N ARG A 212 -24.64 29.37 64.26
CA ARG A 212 -24.83 28.70 62.97
C ARG A 212 -23.83 29.24 61.95
N SER A 213 -23.36 28.38 61.07
CA SER A 213 -22.44 28.76 60.00
C SER A 213 -23.20 29.19 58.75
N ALA A 214 -22.89 30.38 58.26
CA ALA A 214 -23.30 30.89 56.96
C ALA A 214 -22.49 30.23 55.83
N VAL A 215 -22.94 30.40 54.59
CA VAL A 215 -22.23 29.89 53.42
C VAL A 215 -21.41 31.01 52.81
N THR A 216 -20.09 30.87 52.80
CA THR A 216 -19.19 31.79 52.09
C THR A 216 -19.04 31.32 50.65
N LEU A 217 -19.41 32.14 49.68
CA LEU A 217 -19.25 31.83 48.27
C LEU A 217 -17.94 32.43 47.75
N GLU A 218 -17.18 31.65 47.00
CA GLU A 218 -16.04 32.13 46.22
C GLU A 218 -16.51 32.61 44.83
N ARG A 219 -15.57 33.09 44.01
CA ARG A 219 -15.87 33.42 42.60
C ARG A 219 -16.32 32.16 41.87
N LEU A 220 -17.31 32.31 40.99
CA LEU A 220 -17.94 31.20 40.24
C LEU A 220 -18.72 30.22 41.12
N GLU A 221 -18.97 30.52 42.39
CA GLU A 221 -19.85 29.72 43.23
C GLU A 221 -21.23 30.37 43.39
N TYR A 222 -22.24 29.55 43.60
CA TYR A 222 -23.58 29.97 43.96
C TYR A 222 -24.18 29.03 45.01
N CYS A 223 -25.16 29.51 45.76
CA CYS A 223 -26.00 28.68 46.62
C CYS A 223 -27.49 28.91 46.34
N ILE A 224 -28.32 27.97 46.78
CA ILE A 224 -29.76 28.04 46.61
C ILE A 224 -30.41 28.01 47.99
N LEU A 225 -31.21 29.03 48.26
CA LEU A 225 -32.04 29.14 49.44
C LEU A 225 -33.49 28.83 49.06
N LEU A 226 -34.14 27.96 49.83
CA LEU A 226 -35.55 27.64 49.69
C LEU A 226 -36.31 28.30 50.84
N ASP A 227 -37.28 29.13 50.50
CA ASP A 227 -38.20 29.73 51.47
C ASP A 227 -39.42 28.81 51.72
N GLU A 228 -40.16 29.07 52.79
CA GLU A 228 -41.37 28.31 53.13
C GLU A 228 -42.49 28.48 52.08
N ASP A 229 -42.49 29.60 51.35
CA ASP A 229 -43.39 29.86 50.20
C ASP A 229 -43.06 28.99 48.97
N GLY A 230 -41.98 28.20 49.01
CA GLY A 230 -41.51 27.38 47.89
C GLY A 230 -40.66 28.15 46.86
N ASN A 231 -40.49 29.46 47.05
CA ASN A 231 -39.62 30.29 46.22
C ASN A 231 -38.14 29.95 46.47
N LYS A 232 -37.37 29.87 45.38
CA LYS A 232 -35.93 29.63 45.42
C LYS A 232 -35.18 30.92 45.13
N ARG A 233 -34.24 31.27 46.00
CA ARG A 233 -33.34 32.42 45.84
C ARG A 233 -31.94 31.91 45.51
N TYR A 234 -31.40 32.36 44.38
CA TYR A 234 -30.06 32.03 43.91
C TYR A 234 -29.14 33.21 44.20
N ILE A 235 -28.03 32.97 44.89
CA ILE A 235 -27.05 34.00 45.23
C ILE A 235 -25.71 33.58 44.67
N GLN A 236 -25.03 34.52 44.00
CA GLN A 236 -23.76 34.33 43.31
C GLN A 236 -22.64 34.93 44.16
N GLY A 237 -21.47 34.28 44.21
CA GLY A 237 -20.30 34.78 44.92
C GLY A 237 -19.47 35.79 44.11
N PRO A 238 -18.47 36.44 44.73
CA PRO A 238 -18.04 36.24 46.11
C PRO A 238 -18.96 36.98 47.11
N ASP A 239 -19.55 36.25 48.06
CA ASP A 239 -20.45 36.82 49.08
C ASP A 239 -20.55 35.91 50.32
N VAL A 240 -20.85 36.47 51.48
CA VAL A 240 -21.18 35.72 52.69
C VAL A 240 -22.69 35.64 52.83
N VAL A 241 -23.24 34.49 52.46
CA VAL A 241 -24.68 34.30 52.36
C VAL A 241 -25.29 33.90 53.69
N PHE A 242 -26.15 34.77 54.21
CA PHE A 242 -27.02 34.50 55.35
C PHE A 242 -28.44 34.13 54.88
N PRO A 243 -29.02 33.03 55.39
CA PRO A 243 -30.42 32.71 55.11
C PRO A 243 -31.32 33.71 55.83
N ARG A 244 -32.47 34.03 55.23
CA ARG A 244 -33.57 34.67 55.96
C ARG A 244 -34.09 33.73 57.06
N PRO A 245 -34.81 34.25 58.06
CA PRO A 245 -35.27 33.44 59.19
C PRO A 245 -36.09 32.19 58.81
N THR A 246 -36.83 32.25 57.70
CA THR A 246 -37.65 31.17 57.12
C THR A 246 -36.92 30.35 56.05
N GLU A 247 -35.82 30.87 55.49
CA GLU A 247 -35.09 30.22 54.42
C GLU A 247 -34.19 29.09 54.93
N ARG A 248 -34.00 28.08 54.10
CA ARG A 248 -33.06 26.99 54.33
C ARG A 248 -32.17 26.80 53.12
N PHE A 249 -30.91 26.44 53.35
CA PHE A 249 -30.02 26.04 52.27
C PHE A 249 -30.47 24.72 51.67
N ILE A 250 -30.51 24.64 50.35
CA ILE A 250 -30.64 23.38 49.64
C ILE A 250 -29.28 22.68 49.68
N GLU A 251 -29.28 21.48 50.23
CA GLU A 251 -28.10 20.61 50.28
C GLU A 251 -28.21 19.52 49.22
N LYS A 252 -27.15 19.32 48.43
CA LYS A 252 -27.01 18.16 47.53
C LYS A 252 -25.66 17.52 47.79
N ASN A 253 -25.64 16.20 48.00
CA ASN A 253 -24.43 15.44 48.34
C ASN A 253 -23.65 16.02 49.54
N GLY A 254 -24.36 16.63 50.50
CA GLY A 254 -23.74 17.28 51.67
C GLY A 254 -23.11 18.66 51.41
N SER A 255 -23.14 19.17 50.17
CA SER A 255 -22.68 20.52 49.83
C SER A 255 -23.84 21.51 49.73
N ARG A 256 -23.60 22.73 50.23
CA ARG A 256 -24.47 23.92 50.10
C ARG A 256 -23.97 24.92 49.04
N LYS A 257 -22.77 24.66 48.49
CA LYS A 257 -22.11 25.47 47.47
C LYS A 257 -22.10 24.70 46.15
N PHE A 258 -22.40 25.40 45.07
CA PHE A 258 -22.45 24.87 43.72
C PHE A 258 -21.60 25.75 42.82
N LYS A 259 -20.94 25.16 41.82
CA LYS A 259 -20.16 25.92 40.84
C LYS A 259 -21.04 26.33 39.67
N ALA A 260 -20.79 27.53 39.15
CA ALA A 260 -21.37 28.01 37.90
C ALA A 260 -21.06 27.06 36.75
N ILE A 261 -21.92 27.06 35.74
CA ILE A 261 -21.74 26.23 34.56
C ILE A 261 -20.80 26.97 33.62
N GLU A 262 -19.63 26.39 33.37
CA GLU A 262 -18.72 26.87 32.34
C GLU A 262 -19.10 26.27 30.99
N LEU A 263 -19.20 27.14 29.99
CA LEU A 263 -19.57 26.83 28.62
C LEU A 263 -18.45 27.28 27.68
N ASP A 264 -17.92 26.33 26.93
CA ASP A 264 -17.07 26.60 25.77
C ASP A 264 -17.89 27.14 24.60
N GLU A 265 -17.23 27.78 23.63
CA GLU A 265 -17.86 28.25 22.37
C GLU A 265 -18.60 27.13 21.60
N ASN A 266 -18.18 25.88 21.80
CA ASN A 266 -18.73 24.68 21.19
C ASN A 266 -19.73 23.95 22.09
N SER A 267 -20.19 24.59 23.16
CA SER A 267 -21.14 24.02 24.09
C SER A 267 -22.36 24.93 24.28
N GLY A 268 -23.45 24.35 24.75
CA GLY A 268 -24.65 25.11 25.10
C GLY A 268 -25.54 24.38 26.08
N ILE A 269 -26.44 25.12 26.71
CA ILE A 269 -27.44 24.61 27.65
C ILE A 269 -28.83 24.90 27.12
N TYR A 270 -29.72 23.95 27.36
CA TYR A 270 -31.10 24.06 26.95
C TYR A 270 -31.99 24.41 28.14
N VAL A 271 -32.70 25.54 28.04
CA VAL A 271 -33.40 26.16 29.16
C VAL A 271 -34.84 26.46 28.77
N LYS A 272 -35.76 26.25 29.71
CA LYS A 272 -37.16 26.65 29.60
C LYS A 272 -37.50 27.70 30.62
N ILE A 273 -38.25 28.71 30.19
CA ILE A 273 -38.64 29.82 31.04
C ILE A 273 -39.88 29.42 31.85
N ILE A 274 -39.79 29.49 33.17
CA ILE A 274 -40.85 29.13 34.12
C ILE A 274 -41.50 30.36 34.77
N ALA A 275 -40.82 31.51 34.78
CA ALA A 275 -41.37 32.78 35.21
C ALA A 275 -40.99 33.88 34.19
N PRO A 276 -41.86 34.88 33.94
CA PRO A 276 -41.56 35.93 32.98
C PRO A 276 -40.49 36.87 33.53
N TYR A 277 -39.53 37.25 32.68
CA TYR A 277 -38.50 38.24 33.01
C TYR A 277 -38.08 39.03 31.77
N THR A 278 -37.39 40.13 31.99
CA THR A 278 -36.84 40.99 30.93
C THR A 278 -35.34 41.11 31.11
N GLU A 279 -34.60 40.85 30.05
CA GLU A 279 -33.14 40.95 30.06
C GLU A 279 -32.66 41.55 28.74
N ASN A 280 -31.73 42.51 28.81
CA ASN A 280 -31.13 43.17 27.64
C ASN A 280 -32.16 43.72 26.63
N GLY A 281 -33.33 44.16 27.11
CA GLY A 281 -34.42 44.67 26.28
C GLY A 281 -35.31 43.59 25.64
N GLN A 282 -35.01 42.31 25.83
CA GLN A 282 -35.82 41.18 25.38
C GLN A 282 -36.74 40.71 26.52
N SER A 283 -38.04 40.59 26.22
CA SER A 283 -39.03 40.06 27.17
C SER A 283 -39.28 38.58 26.91
N TYR A 284 -39.20 37.79 27.97
CA TYR A 284 -39.32 36.34 27.96
C TYR A 284 -40.62 35.90 28.65
N LYS A 285 -41.39 35.03 27.99
CA LYS A 285 -42.66 34.53 28.50
C LYS A 285 -42.52 33.12 29.07
N VAL A 286 -43.44 32.78 29.97
CA VAL A 286 -43.51 31.42 30.52
C VAL A 286 -43.77 30.43 29.38
N GLY A 287 -42.93 29.41 29.30
CA GLY A 287 -43.01 28.36 28.30
C GLY A 287 -42.03 28.50 27.14
N ASP A 288 -41.41 29.67 26.96
CA ASP A 288 -40.40 29.89 25.93
C ASP A 288 -39.17 29.00 26.18
N GLU A 289 -38.60 28.47 25.09
CA GLU A 289 -37.44 27.57 25.10
C GLU A 289 -36.22 28.29 24.50
N LEU A 290 -35.14 28.37 25.29
CA LEU A 290 -33.89 29.05 24.97
C LEU A 290 -32.75 28.03 24.89
N PHE A 291 -31.87 28.20 23.91
CA PHE A 291 -30.62 27.46 23.83
C PHE A 291 -29.48 28.47 23.96
N ILE A 292 -28.89 28.53 25.15
CA ILE A 292 -27.82 29.48 25.48
C ILE A 292 -26.51 28.79 25.13
N THR A 293 -25.74 29.39 24.24
CA THR A 293 -24.45 28.83 23.80
C THR A 293 -23.28 29.55 24.46
N GLY A 294 -22.11 28.92 24.55
CA GLY A 294 -20.92 29.57 25.11
C GLY A 294 -20.45 30.79 24.32
N ARG A 295 -20.88 30.95 23.06
CA ARG A 295 -20.67 32.18 22.27
C ARG A 295 -21.46 33.37 22.81
N GLU A 296 -22.63 33.13 23.38
CA GLU A 296 -23.47 34.17 24.00
C GLU A 296 -23.03 34.40 25.44
N GLN A 297 -22.82 33.31 26.20
CA GLN A 297 -22.48 33.37 27.61
C GLN A 297 -21.59 32.18 28.00
N MET A 298 -20.33 32.46 28.31
CA MET A 298 -19.37 31.42 28.74
C MET A 298 -19.60 30.93 30.18
N ILE A 299 -20.12 31.79 31.06
CA ILE A 299 -20.38 31.42 32.46
C ILE A 299 -21.86 31.62 32.73
N TYR A 300 -22.57 30.51 32.94
CA TYR A 300 -23.99 30.53 33.24
C TYR A 300 -24.27 30.22 34.71
N PHE A 301 -25.00 31.12 35.35
CA PHE A 301 -25.56 30.92 36.68
C PHE A 301 -27.05 30.56 36.55
N PRO A 302 -27.50 29.45 37.17
CA PRO A 302 -28.92 29.12 37.21
C PRO A 302 -29.76 30.24 37.85
N ARG A 303 -30.91 30.52 37.23
CA ARG A 303 -31.83 31.57 37.65
C ARG A 303 -33.17 31.02 38.15
N PRO A 304 -33.88 31.73 39.04
CA PRO A 304 -35.18 31.28 39.52
C PRO A 304 -36.25 31.27 38.42
N GLU A 305 -36.11 32.09 37.37
CA GLU A 305 -37.06 32.18 36.27
C GLU A 305 -36.83 31.12 35.18
N GLN A 306 -35.73 30.38 35.27
CA GLN A 306 -35.24 29.45 34.26
C GLN A 306 -35.16 28.02 34.80
N ALA A 307 -35.52 27.04 33.97
CA ALA A 307 -35.40 25.63 34.28
C ALA A 307 -34.59 24.91 33.19
N LEU A 308 -33.56 24.16 33.58
CA LEU A 308 -32.73 23.40 32.64
C LEU A 308 -33.52 22.20 32.10
N ILE A 309 -33.57 22.03 30.78
CA ILE A 309 -34.11 20.82 30.16
C ILE A 309 -32.95 19.85 29.93
N LYS A 310 -32.98 18.73 30.64
CA LYS A 310 -32.02 17.63 30.53
C LYS A 310 -32.55 16.58 29.58
N TYR A 311 -31.74 16.17 28.61
CA TYR A 311 -32.02 15.01 27.77
C TYR A 311 -31.08 13.87 28.16
N GLY A 312 -31.58 12.95 28.99
CA GLY A 312 -30.77 11.90 29.60
C GLY A 312 -30.00 12.43 30.81
N GLU A 313 -28.73 12.06 30.86
CA GLU A 313 -27.74 12.57 31.81
C GLU A 313 -26.95 13.76 31.25
N GLN A 314 -27.15 14.11 29.97
CA GLN A 314 -26.52 15.28 29.36
C GLN A 314 -27.27 16.55 29.73
N GLU A 315 -26.57 17.38 30.49
CA GLU A 315 -27.01 18.71 30.94
C GLU A 315 -26.38 19.81 30.09
N ILE A 316 -25.19 19.55 29.53
CA ILE A 316 -24.47 20.42 28.61
C ILE A 316 -24.44 19.73 27.23
N TYR A 317 -24.89 20.44 26.22
CA TYR A 317 -24.80 20.03 24.82
C TYR A 317 -23.44 20.39 24.30
N GLN A 318 -22.70 19.40 23.83
CA GLN A 318 -21.42 19.61 23.18
C GLN A 318 -21.56 19.47 21.66
N ALA A 319 -20.77 20.27 20.93
CA ALA A 319 -20.68 20.16 19.49
C ALA A 319 -20.06 18.81 19.12
N VAL A 320 -20.60 18.21 18.06
CA VAL A 320 -20.03 17.00 17.47
C VAL A 320 -18.96 17.42 16.47
N ALA A 321 -17.75 16.92 16.65
CA ALA A 321 -16.68 17.08 15.67
C ALA A 321 -17.02 16.28 14.40
N ILE A 322 -17.01 16.95 13.25
CA ILE A 322 -17.16 16.33 11.94
C ILE A 322 -15.83 16.52 11.19
N PRO A 323 -14.99 15.47 11.07
CA PRO A 323 -13.74 15.50 10.32
C PRO A 323 -13.93 15.76 8.81
N PRO A 324 -12.86 16.16 8.08
CA PRO A 324 -12.91 16.27 6.63
C PRO A 324 -13.18 14.89 6.00
N GLY A 325 -14.09 14.82 5.02
CA GLY A 325 -14.50 13.57 4.37
C GLY A 325 -15.64 12.83 5.08
N GLU A 326 -16.01 13.23 6.30
CA GLU A 326 -17.18 12.74 7.01
C GLU A 326 -18.36 13.72 6.92
N GLY A 327 -19.55 13.23 7.26
CA GLY A 327 -20.74 14.06 7.40
C GLY A 327 -21.67 13.52 8.47
N ARG A 328 -22.64 14.32 8.91
CA ARG A 328 -23.70 13.91 9.83
C ARG A 328 -25.06 14.32 9.25
N TYR A 329 -26.07 13.45 9.40
CA TYR A 329 -27.43 13.79 9.01
C TYR A 329 -28.11 14.63 10.09
N VAL A 330 -28.66 15.77 9.71
CA VAL A 330 -29.34 16.70 10.60
C VAL A 330 -30.79 16.86 10.16
N LEU A 331 -31.72 16.48 11.03
CA LEU A 331 -33.14 16.71 10.86
C LEU A 331 -33.53 18.05 11.47
N ASN A 332 -34.10 18.92 10.66
CA ASN A 332 -34.79 20.08 11.19
C ASN A 332 -36.19 19.67 11.69
N ARG A 333 -36.43 19.82 12.99
CA ARG A 333 -37.66 19.43 13.71
C ARG A 333 -38.88 20.25 13.28
N LYS A 334 -38.69 21.49 12.82
CA LYS A 334 -39.76 22.40 12.40
C LYS A 334 -40.20 22.11 10.95
N SER A 335 -39.26 21.97 10.03
CA SER A 335 -39.54 21.74 8.60
C SER A 335 -39.63 20.27 8.22
N GLY A 336 -39.07 19.35 9.01
CA GLY A 336 -38.94 17.93 8.68
C GLY A 336 -37.85 17.64 7.64
N LYS A 337 -37.13 18.67 7.14
CA LYS A 337 -36.06 18.49 6.15
C LYS A 337 -34.84 17.83 6.80
N ILE A 338 -34.32 16.79 6.17
CA ILE A 338 -33.05 16.15 6.55
C ILE A 338 -31.96 16.71 5.62
N SER A 339 -30.88 17.19 6.22
CA SER A 339 -29.73 17.75 5.51
C SER A 339 -28.44 17.01 5.90
N LEU A 340 -27.48 16.99 4.99
CA LEU A 340 -26.16 16.41 5.23
C LEU A 340 -25.18 17.54 5.58
N GLN A 341 -24.75 17.58 6.84
CA GLN A 341 -23.70 18.49 7.30
C GLN A 341 -22.34 17.85 7.04
N LYS A 342 -21.56 18.40 6.11
CA LYS A 342 -20.22 17.89 5.74
C LYS A 342 -19.14 18.59 6.57
N GLY A 343 -18.11 17.85 6.97
CA GLY A 343 -16.94 18.40 7.66
C GLY A 343 -15.97 19.13 6.72
N PRO A 344 -14.92 19.79 7.26
CA PRO A 344 -14.57 19.86 8.68
C PRO A 344 -15.41 20.92 9.44
N SER A 345 -16.07 20.53 10.54
CA SER A 345 -16.83 21.47 11.38
C SER A 345 -17.07 20.97 12.80
N MET A 346 -17.01 21.85 13.80
CA MET A 346 -17.56 21.60 15.14
C MET A 346 -19.05 21.96 15.12
N PHE A 347 -19.92 20.97 14.98
CA PHE A 347 -21.35 21.18 14.78
C PHE A 347 -22.14 21.08 16.08
N LEU A 348 -22.64 22.23 16.57
CA LEU A 348 -23.53 22.32 17.73
C LEU A 348 -24.99 22.39 17.26
N ALA A 349 -25.71 21.27 17.36
CA ALA A 349 -27.11 21.21 16.96
C ALA A 349 -28.01 21.92 17.98
N ASP A 350 -28.81 22.91 17.56
CA ASP A 350 -29.79 23.54 18.43
C ASP A 350 -30.92 22.53 18.75
N PRO A 351 -31.10 22.09 20.01
CA PRO A 351 -32.10 21.08 20.37
C PRO A 351 -33.55 21.49 20.09
N ARG A 352 -33.82 22.80 19.89
CA ARG A 352 -35.15 23.32 19.53
C ARG A 352 -35.49 23.04 18.08
N GLU A 353 -34.51 23.16 17.20
CA GLU A 353 -34.72 23.16 15.75
C GLU A 353 -34.12 21.95 15.06
N GLU A 354 -33.05 21.38 15.60
CA GLU A 354 -32.22 20.41 14.92
C GLU A 354 -32.02 19.14 15.76
N MET A 355 -31.83 18.02 15.07
CA MET A 355 -31.54 16.75 15.70
C MET A 355 -30.68 15.90 14.78
N ILE A 356 -29.56 15.41 15.31
CA ILE A 356 -28.69 14.48 14.58
C ILE A 356 -29.40 13.14 14.42
N LEU A 357 -29.37 12.60 13.21
CA LEU A 357 -29.94 11.31 12.83
C LEU A 357 -28.84 10.32 12.46
N ARG A 358 -29.11 9.04 12.72
CA ARG A 358 -28.34 7.91 12.19
C ARG A 358 -29.19 7.20 11.13
N ARG A 359 -28.62 7.01 9.94
CA ARG A 359 -29.32 6.34 8.83
C ARG A 359 -29.18 4.83 8.99
N ILE A 360 -30.32 4.14 9.01
CA ILE A 360 -30.39 2.67 9.07
C ILE A 360 -30.57 2.12 7.66
N LEU A 361 -29.72 1.18 7.24
CA LEU A 361 -29.87 0.46 5.96
C LEU A 361 -30.46 -0.94 6.20
N SER A 362 -31.16 -1.50 5.22
CA SER A 362 -31.59 -2.90 5.32
C SER A 362 -30.41 -3.87 5.19
N PRO A 363 -30.46 -5.08 5.76
CA PRO A 363 -29.36 -6.05 5.65
C PRO A 363 -28.93 -6.33 4.20
N LYS A 364 -29.92 -6.48 3.30
CA LYS A 364 -29.69 -6.64 1.86
C LYS A 364 -28.96 -5.44 1.22
N GLN A 365 -29.24 -4.23 1.67
CA GLN A 365 -28.52 -3.03 1.19
C GLN A 365 -27.09 -3.00 1.70
N VAL A 366 -26.83 -3.40 2.94
CA VAL A 366 -25.47 -3.46 3.49
C VAL A 366 -24.63 -4.49 2.73
N GLU A 367 -25.16 -5.69 2.51
CA GLU A 367 -24.50 -6.73 1.73
C GLU A 367 -24.19 -6.29 0.29
N LEU A 368 -25.10 -5.51 -0.31
CA LEU A 368 -24.94 -5.01 -1.67
C LEU A 368 -23.94 -3.84 -1.77
N TRP A 369 -23.97 -2.89 -0.83
CA TRP A 369 -23.13 -1.68 -0.86
C TRP A 369 -21.71 -1.96 -0.35
N PHE A 370 -21.58 -2.86 0.62
CA PHE A 370 -20.32 -3.24 1.28
C PHE A 370 -20.13 -4.76 1.21
N PRO A 371 -19.84 -5.32 0.02
CA PRO A 371 -19.72 -6.77 -0.14
C PRO A 371 -18.58 -7.33 0.72
N GLY A 372 -18.88 -8.33 1.55
CA GLY A 372 -17.91 -9.01 2.42
C GLY A 372 -17.61 -8.33 3.76
N ASN A 373 -18.18 -7.16 4.05
CA ASN A 373 -17.94 -6.45 5.32
C ASN A 373 -18.93 -6.88 6.42
N GLN A 374 -18.51 -7.81 7.29
CA GLN A 374 -19.33 -8.32 8.40
C GLN A 374 -19.52 -7.29 9.53
N GLU A 375 -18.55 -6.42 9.79
CA GLU A 375 -18.64 -5.39 10.82
C GLU A 375 -19.78 -4.41 10.53
N ALA A 376 -19.87 -3.94 9.29
CA ALA A 376 -20.92 -3.02 8.84
C ALA A 376 -22.32 -3.64 8.99
N LEU A 377 -22.45 -4.94 8.74
CA LEU A 377 -23.70 -5.68 8.91
C LEU A 377 -24.09 -5.76 10.39
N GLN A 378 -23.17 -6.14 11.27
CA GLN A 378 -23.40 -6.25 12.71
C GLN A 378 -23.77 -4.89 13.33
N TYR A 379 -23.03 -3.83 12.99
CA TYR A 379 -23.31 -2.48 13.46
C TYR A 379 -24.73 -2.02 13.08
N ASN A 380 -25.15 -2.27 11.85
CA ASN A 380 -26.49 -1.91 11.40
C ASN A 380 -27.58 -2.72 12.11
N LEU A 381 -27.35 -4.01 12.36
CA LEU A 381 -28.26 -4.83 13.17
C LEU A 381 -28.43 -4.27 14.59
N GLN A 382 -27.33 -3.85 15.24
CA GLN A 382 -27.37 -3.19 16.54
C GLN A 382 -28.17 -1.87 16.49
N LEU A 383 -27.96 -1.03 15.46
CA LEU A 383 -28.75 0.19 15.29
C LEU A 383 -30.25 -0.09 15.08
N GLN A 384 -30.60 -1.15 14.35
CA GLN A 384 -31.99 -1.59 14.19
C GLN A 384 -32.61 -2.06 15.50
N GLU A 385 -31.85 -2.80 16.32
CA GLU A 385 -32.30 -3.24 17.64
C GLU A 385 -32.51 -2.06 18.60
N LEU A 386 -31.56 -1.12 18.66
CA LEU A 386 -31.69 0.11 19.45
C LEU A 386 -32.94 0.91 19.03
N SER A 387 -33.17 1.05 17.73
CA SER A 387 -34.37 1.69 17.19
C SER A 387 -35.66 0.95 17.60
N LYS A 388 -35.68 -0.39 17.51
CA LYS A 388 -36.82 -1.21 17.95
C LYS A 388 -37.09 -1.08 19.45
N GLN A 389 -36.04 -1.11 20.28
CA GLN A 389 -36.14 -0.92 21.73
C GLN A 389 -36.68 0.46 22.07
N GLN A 390 -36.19 1.51 21.40
CA GLN A 390 -36.65 2.88 21.60
C GLN A 390 -38.12 3.03 21.18
N GLN A 391 -38.52 2.46 20.04
CA GLN A 391 -39.92 2.43 19.61
C GLN A 391 -40.81 1.63 20.58
N ALA A 392 -40.32 0.51 21.12
CA ALA A 392 -41.05 -0.27 22.13
C ALA A 392 -41.24 0.52 23.43
N ARG A 393 -40.20 1.24 23.89
CA ARG A 393 -40.29 2.16 25.04
C ARG A 393 -41.32 3.27 24.81
N LEU A 394 -41.30 3.91 23.63
CA LEU A 394 -42.28 4.93 23.25
C LEU A 394 -43.71 4.39 23.19
N ARG A 395 -43.91 3.16 22.66
CA ARG A 395 -45.20 2.46 22.64
C ARG A 395 -45.69 2.08 24.03
N LYS A 396 -44.80 1.67 24.94
CA LYS A 396 -45.14 1.41 26.35
C LYS A 396 -45.53 2.70 27.08
N ALA A 397 -44.81 3.80 26.82
CA ALA A 397 -45.11 5.12 27.38
C ALA A 397 -46.45 5.69 26.88
N SER A 398 -46.77 5.53 25.60
CA SER A 398 -48.08 5.96 25.04
C SER A 398 -49.23 5.09 25.57
N LYS A 399 -49.04 3.78 25.76
CA LYS A 399 -50.00 2.92 26.46
C LYS A 399 -50.22 3.33 27.92
N LYS A 400 -49.18 3.76 28.65
CA LYS A 400 -49.31 4.34 30.01
C LYS A 400 -50.11 5.65 29.99
N ARG A 401 -49.90 6.55 29.02
CA ARG A 401 -50.69 7.79 28.88
C ARG A 401 -52.16 7.53 28.54
N ASN A 402 -52.45 6.55 27.68
CA ASN A 402 -53.84 6.14 27.39
C ASN A 402 -54.50 5.41 28.57
N LYS A 403 -53.74 4.87 29.54
CA LYS A 403 -54.27 4.28 30.77
C LYS A 403 -54.76 5.30 31.80
N LEU A 404 -54.32 6.57 31.72
CA LEU A 404 -54.83 7.65 32.58
C LEU A 404 -56.27 8.10 32.21
N ASN A 405 -56.81 7.65 31.08
CA ASN A 405 -58.20 7.93 30.67
C ASN A 405 -59.19 6.79 31.02
N LEU A 406 -58.84 5.85 31.91
CA LEU A 406 -59.78 4.83 32.39
C LEU A 406 -60.61 5.29 33.61
N PRO A 407 -61.84 4.76 33.79
CA PRO A 407 -62.70 5.08 34.93
C PRO A 407 -62.02 4.81 36.29
N PRO A 408 -62.37 5.57 37.36
CA PRO A 408 -61.68 5.52 38.66
C PRO A 408 -61.59 4.12 39.29
N MET A 409 -62.57 3.25 39.03
CA MET A 409 -62.63 1.89 39.56
C MET A 409 -61.53 0.97 39.02
N ALA A 410 -61.10 1.18 37.76
CA ALA A 410 -60.04 0.38 37.14
C ALA A 410 -58.63 0.83 37.58
N GLN A 411 -58.49 2.08 38.06
CA GLN A 411 -57.21 2.61 38.57
C GLN A 411 -56.84 1.99 39.92
N GLN A 412 -57.82 1.73 40.79
CA GLN A 412 -57.60 1.10 42.11
C GLN A 412 -57.17 -0.38 42.00
N GLN A 413 -57.79 -1.16 41.12
CA GLN A 413 -57.41 -2.57 40.92
C GLN A 413 -56.03 -2.73 40.29
N GLN A 414 -55.61 -1.79 39.43
CA GLN A 414 -54.29 -1.84 38.79
C GLN A 414 -53.17 -1.34 39.71
N ALA A 415 -53.45 -0.39 40.62
CA ALA A 415 -52.47 0.08 41.61
C ALA A 415 -52.04 -1.01 42.60
N LEU A 416 -52.93 -1.98 42.87
CA LEU A 416 -52.62 -3.18 43.65
C LEU A 416 -51.74 -4.19 42.89
N ILE A 417 -51.77 -4.20 41.55
CA ILE A 417 -50.98 -5.11 40.72
C ILE A 417 -49.58 -4.52 40.43
N ASP A 418 -49.45 -3.20 40.33
CA ASP A 418 -48.17 -2.51 40.12
C ASP A 418 -47.28 -2.46 41.38
N MET A 419 -47.80 -2.81 42.57
CA MET A 419 -46.98 -2.97 43.79
C MET A 419 -46.14 -4.27 43.82
N ASP A 420 -46.48 -5.27 43.00
CA ASP A 420 -45.79 -6.58 42.98
C ASP A 420 -44.64 -6.66 41.96
N PHE A 421 -44.38 -5.61 41.18
CA PHE A 421 -43.34 -5.59 40.14
C PHE A 421 -42.34 -4.42 40.26
N SER A 422 -42.13 -3.89 41.47
CA SER A 422 -40.95 -3.05 41.73
C SER A 422 -39.75 -3.93 42.04
N GLU A 423 -39.15 -4.53 41.01
CA GLU A 423 -37.76 -4.97 41.10
C GLU A 423 -36.88 -3.74 41.34
N GLU A 424 -36.10 -3.83 42.41
CA GLU A 424 -35.05 -2.92 42.79
C GLU A 424 -34.08 -2.76 41.62
N ASN A 425 -34.04 -1.57 41.00
CA ASN A 425 -32.90 -1.20 40.17
C ASN A 425 -31.76 -0.81 41.13
N GLU A 426 -31.03 -1.82 41.60
CA GLU A 426 -29.64 -1.69 42.03
C GLU A 426 -28.76 -1.53 40.77
N ASP A 427 -28.69 -0.31 40.26
CA ASP A 427 -27.55 0.10 39.43
C ASP A 427 -26.84 1.24 40.17
N GLY A 428 -25.86 0.84 40.98
CA GLY A 428 -24.81 1.74 41.44
C GLY A 428 -23.90 2.13 40.27
N GLU A 429 -23.39 3.37 40.35
CA GLU A 429 -22.41 4.02 39.47
C GLU A 429 -22.95 4.74 38.21
N SER A 430 -23.19 6.05 38.33
CA SER A 430 -22.11 7.01 38.05
C SER A 430 -22.40 8.36 38.73
N VAL A 431 -21.46 8.79 39.57
CA VAL A 431 -21.49 10.09 40.24
C VAL A 431 -20.99 11.13 39.24
N TYR A 432 -21.90 11.66 38.42
CA TYR A 432 -21.65 12.91 37.71
C TYR A 432 -22.33 14.06 38.46
N GLU A 433 -21.56 15.14 38.57
CA GLU A 433 -21.81 16.41 39.25
C GLU A 433 -23.01 17.13 38.61
N GLY A 434 -24.21 16.57 38.76
CA GLY A 434 -25.40 17.12 38.11
C GLY A 434 -25.71 18.52 38.63
N ILE A 435 -25.88 19.46 37.71
CA ILE A 435 -26.22 20.86 37.95
C ILE A 435 -27.47 20.94 38.82
N VAL A 436 -27.34 21.72 39.89
CA VAL A 436 -28.40 21.91 40.88
C VAL A 436 -29.22 23.12 40.48
N SER A 437 -30.32 22.85 39.77
CA SER A 437 -31.31 23.86 39.37
C SER A 437 -32.67 23.19 39.19
N ASN A 438 -33.72 23.99 38.93
CA ASN A 438 -35.00 23.42 38.48
C ASN A 438 -34.76 22.74 37.13
N SER A 439 -34.98 21.42 37.05
CA SER A 439 -34.70 20.67 35.83
C SER A 439 -35.84 19.77 35.37
N PHE A 440 -36.04 19.66 34.06
CA PHE A 440 -36.92 18.68 33.42
C PHE A 440 -36.08 17.55 32.81
N SER A 441 -36.39 16.30 33.11
CA SER A 441 -35.71 15.13 32.52
C SER A 441 -36.51 14.54 31.35
N ARG A 442 -35.84 14.28 30.23
CA ARG A 442 -36.37 13.57 29.04
C ARG A 442 -35.38 12.48 28.67
N SER A 443 -35.77 11.20 28.56
CA SER A 443 -34.77 10.11 28.45
C SER A 443 -34.07 10.00 27.08
N ARG A 444 -32.73 10.05 27.07
CA ARG A 444 -31.80 9.56 26.01
C ARG A 444 -30.44 9.22 26.65
N GLN A 445 -29.62 8.41 25.96
CA GLN A 445 -28.34 7.91 26.48
C GLN A 445 -27.17 8.92 26.33
N PRO A 446 -26.17 8.84 27.23
CA PRO A 446 -25.05 9.80 27.31
C PRO A 446 -23.88 9.51 26.35
N GLN A 447 -23.04 10.52 26.15
CA GLN A 447 -21.67 10.44 25.61
C GLN A 447 -20.81 11.41 26.44
N ASN A 448 -19.74 10.92 27.08
CA ASN A 448 -18.67 11.74 27.69
C ASN A 448 -17.38 10.90 27.86
N ASN A 449 -16.22 11.42 27.40
CA ASN A 449 -15.01 11.65 28.21
C ASN A 449 -13.84 12.25 27.40
N ASN A 450 -12.99 13.02 28.10
CA ASN A 450 -11.96 13.97 27.62
C ASN A 450 -10.74 13.41 26.86
N SER A 451 -10.92 12.34 26.10
CA SER A 451 -10.10 12.06 24.92
C SER A 451 -11.06 11.72 23.79
N LEU A 452 -11.14 12.58 22.78
CA LEU A 452 -12.01 12.35 21.63
C LEU A 452 -11.37 11.26 20.76
N VAL A 453 -11.48 10.00 21.19
CA VAL A 453 -11.25 8.86 20.30
C VAL A 453 -12.44 8.84 19.35
N LEU A 454 -12.25 9.43 18.17
CA LEU A 454 -13.23 9.41 17.10
C LEU A 454 -13.25 8.01 16.47
N ASP A 455 -13.99 7.08 17.07
CA ASP A 455 -14.43 5.87 16.36
C ASP A 455 -15.67 6.20 15.52
N SER A 456 -15.50 7.13 14.57
CA SER A 456 -16.57 7.70 13.75
C SER A 456 -16.91 6.84 12.53
N LYS A 457 -16.21 5.71 12.32
CA LYS A 457 -16.26 4.88 11.11
C LYS A 457 -17.68 4.58 10.62
N TYR A 458 -18.61 4.30 11.54
CA TYR A 458 -20.00 4.00 11.21
C TYR A 458 -21.03 4.98 11.79
N GLU A 459 -20.59 5.98 12.55
CA GLU A 459 -21.52 6.95 13.15
C GLU A 459 -21.89 8.09 12.20
N GLY A 460 -21.09 8.31 11.16
CA GLY A 460 -21.27 9.34 10.15
C GLY A 460 -22.38 9.06 9.15
N ALA A 461 -22.47 9.95 8.16
CA ALA A 461 -23.22 9.71 6.94
C ALA A 461 -22.62 8.54 6.17
N VAL A 462 -23.44 7.88 5.36
CA VAL A 462 -23.00 6.67 4.65
C VAL A 462 -22.07 7.10 3.52
N THR A 463 -20.81 6.70 3.63
CA THR A 463 -19.78 6.92 2.62
C THR A 463 -19.67 5.73 1.68
N ILE A 464 -19.30 6.01 0.43
CA ILE A 464 -18.96 4.99 -0.55
C ILE A 464 -17.65 5.38 -1.20
N ASP A 465 -16.73 4.42 -1.24
CA ASP A 465 -15.45 4.59 -1.92
C ASP A 465 -15.53 3.97 -3.30
N ALA A 466 -15.57 4.81 -4.34
CA ALA A 466 -15.41 4.37 -5.71
C ALA A 466 -13.92 4.24 -6.02
N TRP A 467 -13.44 3.02 -6.22
CA TRP A 467 -12.01 2.74 -6.48
C TRP A 467 -11.63 3.11 -7.91
N THR A 468 -10.33 3.23 -8.19
CA THR A 468 -9.82 3.50 -9.53
C THR A 468 -10.37 2.50 -10.55
N GLY A 469 -10.99 2.99 -11.62
CA GLY A 469 -11.59 2.16 -12.67
C GLY A 469 -12.98 1.61 -12.33
N TYR A 470 -13.59 2.01 -11.22
CA TYR A 470 -14.97 1.69 -10.86
C TYR A 470 -15.88 2.93 -10.89
N ALA A 471 -17.16 2.72 -11.22
CA ALA A 471 -18.24 3.68 -11.08
C ALA A 471 -19.35 3.11 -10.20
N VAL A 472 -20.08 4.03 -9.57
CA VAL A 472 -21.28 3.76 -8.78
C VAL A 472 -22.39 4.69 -9.25
N LEU A 473 -23.59 4.16 -9.47
CA LEU A 473 -24.78 4.96 -9.78
C LEU A 473 -25.56 5.27 -8.50
N VAL A 474 -25.63 6.56 -8.18
CA VAL A 474 -26.42 7.11 -7.09
C VAL A 474 -27.74 7.63 -7.66
N THR A 475 -28.85 7.27 -7.02
CA THR A 475 -30.18 7.74 -7.39
C THR A 475 -30.87 8.35 -6.17
N SER A 476 -31.35 9.59 -6.28
CA SER A 476 -32.21 10.19 -5.28
C SER A 476 -33.64 9.63 -5.42
N LYS A 477 -34.37 9.56 -4.31
CA LYS A 477 -35.82 9.31 -4.33
C LYS A 477 -36.62 10.37 -5.08
N LEU A 478 -36.03 11.55 -5.32
CA LEU A 478 -36.63 12.62 -6.13
C LEU A 478 -36.48 12.38 -7.63
N GLY A 479 -35.70 11.37 -8.04
CA GLY A 479 -35.50 10.99 -9.43
C GLY A 479 -34.18 11.45 -10.04
N ASP A 480 -33.36 12.20 -9.30
CA ASP A 480 -32.04 12.62 -9.76
C ASP A 480 -31.09 11.42 -9.83
N ARG A 481 -30.39 11.27 -10.95
CA ARG A 481 -29.41 10.20 -11.21
C ARG A 481 -28.03 10.83 -11.31
N LYS A 482 -27.05 10.24 -10.63
CA LYS A 482 -25.68 10.74 -10.61
C LYS A 482 -24.69 9.59 -10.61
N VAL A 483 -23.74 9.61 -11.53
CA VAL A 483 -22.67 8.61 -11.60
C VAL A 483 -21.42 9.15 -10.91
N VAL A 484 -20.93 8.40 -9.93
CA VAL A 484 -19.69 8.69 -9.21
C VAL A 484 -18.58 7.82 -9.78
N VAL A 485 -17.55 8.45 -10.35
CA VAL A 485 -16.39 7.79 -10.94
C VAL A 485 -15.22 7.82 -9.96
N GLY A 486 -14.55 6.68 -9.75
CA GLY A 486 -13.38 6.59 -8.88
C GLY A 486 -12.08 7.12 -9.50
N PRO A 487 -11.06 7.47 -8.70
CA PRO A 487 -10.98 7.33 -7.25
C PRO A 487 -11.64 8.51 -6.52
N SER A 488 -12.77 8.28 -5.84
CA SER A 488 -13.43 9.31 -5.03
C SER A 488 -14.29 8.69 -3.94
N THR A 489 -14.33 9.35 -2.78
CA THR A 489 -15.26 9.03 -1.68
C THR A 489 -16.47 9.93 -1.80
N TYR A 490 -17.66 9.34 -1.84
CA TYR A 490 -18.93 10.06 -1.93
C TYR A 490 -19.75 9.86 -0.66
N LEU A 491 -20.19 10.98 -0.07
CA LEU A 491 -21.13 11.00 1.05
C LEU A 491 -22.56 11.00 0.49
N LEU A 492 -23.33 9.95 0.80
CA LEU A 492 -24.73 9.87 0.39
C LEU A 492 -25.59 10.87 1.18
N ASP A 493 -26.49 11.56 0.48
CA ASP A 493 -27.63 12.23 1.10
C ASP A 493 -28.65 11.21 1.64
N TYR A 494 -29.54 11.65 2.53
CA TYR A 494 -30.42 10.74 3.26
C TYR A 494 -31.42 9.99 2.36
N ASP A 495 -31.83 10.63 1.28
CA ASP A 495 -32.77 10.12 0.27
C ASP A 495 -32.07 9.41 -0.90
N GLU A 496 -30.76 9.54 -1.04
CA GLU A 496 -29.97 8.86 -2.07
C GLU A 496 -29.81 7.36 -1.79
N VAL A 497 -29.94 6.55 -2.84
CA VAL A 497 -29.83 5.09 -2.82
C VAL A 497 -28.94 4.67 -3.98
N LEU A 498 -28.11 3.66 -3.75
CA LEU A 498 -27.32 3.07 -4.81
C LEU A 498 -28.11 2.07 -5.64
N GLN A 499 -28.07 2.24 -6.95
CA GLN A 499 -28.68 1.32 -7.89
C GLN A 499 -27.76 0.13 -8.13
N GLY A 500 -28.26 -1.08 -7.86
CA GLY A 500 -27.54 -2.31 -8.17
C GLY A 500 -27.72 -2.72 -9.63
N ILE A 501 -26.69 -3.35 -10.18
CA ILE A 501 -26.67 -4.04 -11.48
C ILE A 501 -26.55 -5.55 -11.25
N GLU A 502 -27.07 -6.34 -12.20
CA GLU A 502 -27.02 -7.79 -12.17
C GLU A 502 -26.19 -8.29 -13.35
N LEU A 503 -25.14 -9.05 -13.07
CA LEU A 503 -24.16 -9.49 -14.07
C LEU A 503 -24.20 -11.01 -14.23
N SER A 504 -24.22 -11.50 -15.47
CA SER A 504 -24.15 -12.94 -15.76
C SER A 504 -22.80 -13.52 -15.36
N THR A 505 -22.82 -14.70 -14.74
CA THR A 505 -21.60 -15.40 -14.29
C THR A 505 -21.45 -16.76 -14.97
N GLY A 506 -20.34 -17.45 -14.69
CA GLY A 506 -19.99 -18.74 -15.32
C GLY A 506 -19.21 -18.62 -16.62
N THR A 507 -18.83 -19.77 -17.19
CA THR A 507 -18.21 -19.96 -18.51
C THR A 507 -18.72 -21.33 -19.01
N PRO A 508 -19.73 -21.39 -19.90
CA PRO A 508 -20.36 -20.29 -20.63
C PRO A 508 -21.12 -19.32 -19.71
N LYS A 509 -21.12 -18.03 -20.07
CA LYS A 509 -21.90 -17.02 -19.36
C LYS A 509 -23.38 -17.35 -19.45
N SER A 510 -24.05 -17.41 -18.29
CA SER A 510 -25.46 -17.75 -18.16
C SER A 510 -26.16 -16.91 -17.10
N ASP A 511 -27.48 -16.88 -17.16
CA ASP A 511 -28.33 -16.14 -16.22
C ASP A 511 -28.75 -17.00 -15.01
N ALA A 512 -28.29 -18.25 -14.92
CA ALA A 512 -28.65 -19.16 -13.84
C ALA A 512 -28.17 -18.67 -12.46
N LYS A 513 -27.03 -17.96 -12.43
CA LYS A 513 -26.48 -17.33 -11.24
C LYS A 513 -26.02 -15.91 -11.59
N LEU A 514 -26.81 -14.93 -11.18
CA LEU A 514 -26.49 -13.52 -11.38
C LEU A 514 -25.66 -13.00 -10.20
N MET A 515 -24.62 -12.23 -10.50
CA MET A 515 -23.88 -11.46 -9.52
C MET A 515 -24.51 -10.08 -9.40
N ARG A 516 -25.09 -9.80 -8.24
CA ARG A 516 -25.63 -8.47 -7.93
C ARG A 516 -24.54 -7.60 -7.30
N THR A 517 -24.26 -6.45 -7.89
CA THR A 517 -23.24 -5.51 -7.42
C THR A 517 -23.68 -4.07 -7.68
N VAL A 518 -23.15 -3.10 -6.94
CA VAL A 518 -23.32 -1.67 -7.24
C VAL A 518 -22.15 -1.15 -8.10
N TYR A 519 -20.99 -1.77 -7.95
CA TYR A 519 -19.76 -1.31 -8.55
C TYR A 519 -19.67 -1.81 -10.00
N LEU A 520 -19.66 -0.88 -10.94
CA LEU A 520 -19.40 -1.14 -12.35
C LEU A 520 -17.90 -0.95 -12.63
N ARG A 521 -17.23 -1.98 -13.14
CA ARG A 521 -15.83 -1.85 -13.59
C ARG A 521 -15.79 -1.19 -14.96
N ILE A 522 -15.39 0.08 -14.99
CA ILE A 522 -15.31 0.93 -16.19
C ILE A 522 -14.03 0.64 -16.98
N LEU A 523 -12.91 0.42 -16.27
CA LEU A 523 -11.58 0.31 -16.88
C LEU A 523 -10.99 -1.10 -16.72
N ASN A 524 -10.26 -1.52 -17.77
CA ASN A 524 -9.51 -2.78 -17.81
C ASN A 524 -10.37 -3.98 -17.41
N ASN A 525 -11.63 -3.97 -17.85
CA ASN A 525 -12.55 -5.05 -17.53
C ASN A 525 -12.27 -6.23 -18.45
N LYS A 526 -12.21 -7.44 -17.88
CA LYS A 526 -11.95 -8.68 -18.63
C LYS A 526 -13.15 -9.59 -18.48
N VAL A 527 -13.82 -9.88 -19.59
CA VAL A 527 -14.98 -10.76 -19.65
C VAL A 527 -14.60 -11.97 -20.46
N SER A 528 -14.55 -13.15 -19.84
CA SER A 528 -14.39 -14.43 -20.57
C SER A 528 -15.74 -15.02 -20.95
N ASP A 529 -15.80 -15.75 -22.05
CA ASP A 529 -16.97 -16.53 -22.43
C ASP A 529 -16.56 -17.79 -23.21
N LEU A 530 -17.44 -18.78 -23.21
CA LEU A 530 -17.36 -19.96 -24.06
C LEU A 530 -18.44 -19.86 -25.13
N VAL A 531 -18.03 -19.88 -26.39
CA VAL A 531 -18.93 -19.78 -27.54
C VAL A 531 -18.87 -21.09 -28.33
N ARG A 532 -19.98 -21.84 -28.28
CA ARG A 532 -20.20 -22.99 -29.17
C ARG A 532 -20.68 -22.50 -30.53
N VAL A 533 -19.95 -22.87 -31.58
CA VAL A 533 -20.19 -22.49 -32.97
C VAL A 533 -20.10 -23.70 -33.90
N GLU A 534 -20.62 -23.55 -35.11
CA GLU A 534 -20.63 -24.57 -36.15
C GLU A 534 -20.02 -23.95 -37.41
N THR A 535 -19.08 -24.66 -38.05
CA THR A 535 -18.45 -24.27 -39.31
C THR A 535 -19.30 -24.63 -40.52
N ALA A 536 -18.91 -24.21 -41.73
CA ALA A 536 -19.58 -24.58 -42.97
C ALA A 536 -19.61 -26.11 -43.21
N ASP A 537 -18.61 -26.82 -42.69
CA ASP A 537 -18.45 -28.28 -42.80
C ASP A 537 -19.24 -29.07 -41.74
N PHE A 538 -20.20 -28.43 -41.05
CA PHE A 538 -20.99 -29.04 -39.97
C PHE A 538 -20.16 -29.54 -38.78
N CYS A 539 -18.94 -29.02 -38.60
CA CYS A 539 -18.10 -29.34 -37.45
C CYS A 539 -18.38 -28.34 -36.31
N GLU A 540 -18.68 -28.86 -35.12
CA GLU A 540 -18.90 -28.06 -33.92
C GLU A 540 -17.59 -27.74 -33.19
N LEU A 541 -17.44 -26.49 -32.79
CA LEU A 541 -16.27 -25.94 -32.13
C LEU A 541 -16.66 -25.22 -30.84
N ASP A 542 -15.87 -25.41 -29.80
CA ASP A 542 -15.94 -24.68 -28.55
C ASP A 542 -14.79 -23.65 -28.50
N ILE A 543 -15.14 -22.37 -28.56
CA ILE A 543 -14.17 -21.28 -28.61
C ILE A 543 -14.18 -20.54 -27.28
N HIS A 544 -13.05 -20.59 -26.57
CA HIS A 544 -12.82 -19.83 -25.36
C HIS A 544 -12.29 -18.44 -25.69
N LEU A 545 -13.09 -17.42 -25.43
CA LEU A 545 -12.78 -16.03 -25.74
C LEU A 545 -12.66 -15.20 -24.46
N SER A 546 -11.79 -14.20 -24.49
CA SER A 546 -11.74 -13.16 -23.48
C SER A 546 -11.71 -11.77 -24.10
N TYR A 547 -12.73 -11.00 -23.77
CA TYR A 547 -12.95 -9.63 -24.21
C TYR A 547 -12.37 -8.67 -23.19
N ARG A 548 -11.55 -7.72 -23.65
CA ARG A 548 -11.16 -6.56 -22.83
C ARG A 548 -12.04 -5.38 -23.19
N VAL A 549 -12.75 -4.87 -22.19
CA VAL A 549 -13.82 -3.87 -22.34
C VAL A 549 -13.50 -2.66 -21.49
N ASN A 550 -13.67 -1.48 -22.06
CA ASN A 550 -13.69 -0.21 -21.35
C ASN A 550 -15.01 0.52 -21.61
N PHE A 551 -15.50 1.27 -20.64
CA PHE A 551 -16.63 2.17 -20.86
C PHE A 551 -16.12 3.55 -21.25
N THR A 552 -16.63 4.10 -22.35
CA THR A 552 -16.22 5.37 -22.94
C THR A 552 -17.43 6.27 -23.18
N GLY A 553 -17.21 7.58 -23.29
CA GLY A 553 -18.29 8.55 -23.47
C GLY A 553 -18.91 9.02 -22.15
N ASP A 554 -20.22 9.30 -22.19
CA ASP A 554 -20.96 9.92 -21.08
C ASP A 554 -21.22 8.93 -19.92
N PRO A 555 -20.77 9.21 -18.69
CA PRO A 555 -20.93 8.32 -17.54
C PRO A 555 -22.37 7.89 -17.26
N GLU A 556 -23.36 8.74 -17.53
CA GLU A 556 -24.77 8.42 -17.27
C GLU A 556 -25.27 7.24 -18.12
N LYS A 557 -24.68 7.04 -19.31
CA LYS A 557 -25.08 5.97 -20.22
C LYS A 557 -24.56 4.59 -19.79
N TRP A 558 -23.49 4.53 -19.00
CA TRP A 558 -22.84 3.27 -18.63
C TRP A 558 -23.78 2.29 -17.90
N PHE A 559 -24.78 2.84 -17.19
CA PHE A 559 -25.76 2.07 -16.42
C PHE A 559 -27.11 1.89 -17.13
N ASN A 560 -27.23 2.27 -18.41
CA ASN A 560 -28.49 2.09 -19.15
C ASN A 560 -28.83 0.62 -19.41
N VAL A 561 -27.80 -0.24 -19.51
CA VAL A 561 -27.95 -1.68 -19.66
C VAL A 561 -27.70 -2.34 -18.32
N GLU A 562 -28.74 -2.96 -17.76
CA GLU A 562 -28.68 -3.61 -16.43
C GLU A 562 -27.64 -4.72 -16.37
N ASN A 563 -27.61 -5.59 -17.39
CA ASN A 563 -26.65 -6.69 -17.50
C ASN A 563 -25.80 -6.54 -18.77
N TYR A 564 -24.77 -5.70 -18.70
CA TYR A 564 -23.89 -5.47 -19.85
C TYR A 564 -23.12 -6.73 -20.26
N VAL A 565 -22.86 -7.66 -19.34
CA VAL A 565 -22.14 -8.92 -19.64
C VAL A 565 -22.98 -9.80 -20.54
N LYS A 566 -24.26 -9.99 -20.21
CA LYS A 566 -25.20 -10.71 -21.06
C LYS A 566 -25.32 -10.06 -22.43
N PHE A 567 -25.54 -8.74 -22.45
CA PHE A 567 -25.68 -7.97 -23.69
C PHE A 567 -24.44 -8.12 -24.59
N LEU A 568 -23.24 -8.04 -24.01
CA LEU A 568 -21.97 -8.30 -24.69
C LEU A 568 -21.91 -9.72 -25.26
N THR A 569 -22.13 -10.74 -24.43
CA THR A 569 -21.95 -12.13 -24.84
C THR A 569 -23.00 -12.59 -25.83
N ASP A 570 -24.28 -12.23 -25.66
CA ASP A 570 -25.34 -12.65 -26.58
C ASP A 570 -25.15 -12.03 -27.96
N HIS A 571 -24.78 -10.74 -28.01
CA HIS A 571 -24.48 -10.07 -29.27
C HIS A 571 -23.28 -10.70 -29.98
N LEU A 572 -22.17 -10.91 -29.26
CA LEU A 572 -20.97 -11.49 -29.85
C LEU A 572 -21.15 -12.96 -30.23
N ARG A 573 -21.85 -13.77 -29.43
CA ARG A 573 -22.21 -15.16 -29.78
C ARG A 573 -23.00 -15.20 -31.09
N SER A 574 -23.97 -14.29 -31.27
CA SER A 574 -24.75 -14.21 -32.50
C SER A 574 -23.89 -13.82 -33.70
N VAL A 575 -23.05 -12.78 -33.56
CA VAL A 575 -22.14 -12.32 -34.62
C VAL A 575 -21.13 -13.41 -35.01
N LEU A 576 -20.51 -14.06 -34.03
CA LEU A 576 -19.51 -15.10 -34.24
C LEU A 576 -20.11 -16.37 -34.87
N ARG A 577 -21.27 -16.83 -34.39
CA ARG A 577 -21.97 -17.98 -34.99
C ARG A 577 -22.31 -17.74 -36.47
N ASN A 578 -22.77 -16.54 -36.80
CA ASN A 578 -23.12 -16.20 -38.18
C ASN A 578 -21.88 -16.11 -39.08
N ALA A 579 -20.79 -15.53 -38.58
CA ALA A 579 -19.57 -15.36 -39.35
C ALA A 579 -18.83 -16.69 -39.57
N ILE A 580 -18.65 -17.50 -38.52
CA ILE A 580 -17.88 -18.75 -38.58
C ILE A 580 -18.58 -19.81 -39.45
N LYS A 581 -19.91 -19.77 -39.54
CA LYS A 581 -20.68 -20.64 -40.44
C LYS A 581 -20.38 -20.44 -41.93
N GLN A 582 -19.65 -19.37 -42.29
CA GLN A 582 -19.21 -19.11 -43.67
C GLN A 582 -17.82 -19.68 -43.98
N TYR A 583 -17.08 -20.14 -42.97
CA TYR A 583 -15.72 -20.67 -43.14
C TYR A 583 -15.69 -22.18 -43.02
N ASN A 584 -14.81 -22.81 -43.80
CA ASN A 584 -14.47 -24.23 -43.66
C ASN A 584 -13.56 -24.43 -42.44
N LEU A 585 -13.56 -25.65 -41.89
CA LEU A 585 -12.80 -25.98 -40.68
C LEU A 585 -11.29 -25.78 -40.86
N ALA A 586 -10.74 -26.21 -42.01
CA ALA A 586 -9.31 -26.14 -42.27
C ALA A 586 -8.80 -24.70 -42.37
N ASP A 587 -9.56 -23.82 -43.04
CA ASP A 587 -9.23 -22.41 -43.20
C ASP A 587 -9.36 -21.67 -41.86
N PHE A 588 -10.42 -21.99 -41.10
CA PHE A 588 -10.63 -21.44 -39.77
C PHE A 588 -9.57 -21.88 -38.76
N TYR A 589 -9.06 -23.11 -38.82
CA TYR A 589 -7.99 -23.53 -37.90
C TYR A 589 -6.64 -22.83 -38.23
N ALA A 590 -6.38 -22.53 -39.51
CA ALA A 590 -5.15 -21.86 -39.94
C ALA A 590 -5.15 -20.35 -39.64
N GLU A 591 -6.23 -19.64 -39.95
CA GLU A 591 -6.32 -18.17 -39.86
C GLU A 591 -7.36 -17.67 -38.84
N GLY A 592 -8.06 -18.56 -38.14
CA GLY A 592 -9.22 -18.23 -37.32
C GLY A 592 -8.94 -17.23 -36.21
N ILE A 593 -7.74 -17.20 -35.64
CA ILE A 593 -7.39 -16.19 -34.62
C ILE A 593 -7.41 -14.78 -35.21
N ALA A 594 -6.87 -14.60 -36.42
CA ALA A 594 -6.85 -13.31 -37.09
C ALA A 594 -8.27 -12.90 -37.51
N GLU A 595 -9.04 -13.85 -38.04
CA GLU A 595 -10.42 -13.64 -38.49
C GLU A 595 -11.37 -13.34 -37.32
N LEU A 596 -11.30 -14.07 -36.21
CA LEU A 596 -12.06 -13.79 -34.99
C LEU A 596 -11.80 -12.35 -34.49
N ARG A 597 -10.55 -11.90 -34.52
CA ARG A 597 -10.20 -10.53 -34.17
C ARG A 597 -10.74 -9.53 -35.19
N ASN A 598 -10.73 -9.84 -36.48
CA ASN A 598 -11.28 -8.96 -37.54
C ASN A 598 -12.80 -8.79 -37.40
N ILE A 599 -13.51 -9.88 -37.13
CA ILE A 599 -14.97 -9.89 -36.95
C ILE A 599 -15.39 -9.08 -35.71
N VAL A 600 -14.66 -9.22 -34.61
CA VAL A 600 -15.02 -8.57 -33.34
C VAL A 600 -14.53 -7.13 -33.26
N LEU A 601 -13.28 -6.85 -33.65
CA LEU A 601 -12.64 -5.52 -33.49
C LEU A 601 -12.67 -4.65 -34.75
N GLY A 602 -13.07 -5.21 -35.89
CA GLY A 602 -12.94 -4.60 -37.20
C GLY A 602 -11.61 -4.96 -37.89
N SER A 603 -11.60 -4.80 -39.23
CA SER A 603 -10.41 -4.98 -40.06
C SER A 603 -9.32 -3.97 -39.67
N ARG A 604 -8.06 -4.39 -39.80
CA ARG A 604 -6.93 -3.46 -39.61
C ARG A 604 -6.95 -2.41 -40.72
N PRO A 605 -6.90 -1.10 -40.43
CA PRO A 605 -6.82 -0.10 -41.48
C PRO A 605 -5.52 -0.30 -42.28
N GLU A 606 -5.64 -0.38 -43.61
CA GLU A 606 -4.48 -0.48 -44.51
C GLU A 606 -3.93 0.94 -44.77
N GLY A 607 -2.73 1.21 -44.25
CA GLY A 607 -2.04 2.48 -44.39
C GLY A 607 -1.72 3.11 -43.03
N GLU A 608 -0.44 3.37 -42.81
CA GLU A 608 0.19 3.99 -41.63
C GLU A 608 0.58 3.03 -40.48
N GLU A 609 1.91 2.95 -40.31
CA GLU A 609 2.78 2.51 -39.20
C GLU A 609 2.37 1.27 -38.37
N GLN A 610 3.39 0.52 -37.94
CA GLN A 610 3.27 -0.75 -37.20
C GLN A 610 2.47 -0.66 -35.86
N ASP A 611 2.01 0.53 -35.46
CA ASP A 611 1.30 0.84 -34.21
C ASP A 611 -0.18 1.26 -34.39
N SER A 612 -0.75 1.10 -35.60
CA SER A 612 -2.18 1.32 -35.83
C SER A 612 -3.04 0.25 -35.13
N ARG A 613 -3.52 0.58 -33.92
CA ARG A 613 -4.46 -0.24 -33.14
C ARG A 613 -5.77 -0.40 -33.91
N ARG A 614 -6.35 -1.60 -33.83
CA ARG A 614 -7.69 -1.89 -34.38
C ARG A 614 -8.71 -0.92 -33.77
N PRO A 615 -9.69 -0.42 -34.53
CA PRO A 615 -10.65 0.58 -34.05
C PRO A 615 -11.50 0.07 -32.88
N GLY A 616 -11.63 -1.25 -32.75
CA GLY A 616 -12.44 -1.88 -31.72
C GLY A 616 -13.93 -1.73 -32.01
N ARG A 617 -14.76 -2.31 -31.16
CA ARG A 617 -16.22 -2.29 -31.33
C ARG A 617 -16.88 -1.51 -30.20
N LEU A 618 -17.55 -0.43 -30.58
CA LEU A 618 -18.32 0.42 -29.67
C LEU A 618 -19.79 0.01 -29.69
N PHE A 619 -20.40 -0.06 -28.50
CA PHE A 619 -21.83 -0.20 -28.30
C PHE A 619 -22.38 1.15 -27.86
N THR A 620 -23.29 1.69 -28.66
CA THR A 620 -23.82 3.05 -28.47
C THR A 620 -24.79 3.17 -27.30
N GLU A 621 -25.35 2.05 -26.85
CA GLU A 621 -26.42 1.95 -25.85
C GLU A 621 -25.91 2.24 -24.43
N ASN A 622 -24.74 1.68 -24.10
CA ASN A 622 -24.10 1.83 -22.79
C ASN A 622 -22.67 2.40 -22.87
N GLY A 623 -22.16 2.72 -24.06
CA GLY A 623 -20.82 3.26 -24.24
C GLY A 623 -19.69 2.25 -24.02
N MET A 624 -19.99 0.94 -23.96
CA MET A 624 -18.94 -0.07 -23.82
C MET A 624 -18.16 -0.22 -25.13
N HIS A 625 -16.84 -0.29 -25.01
CA HIS A 625 -15.89 -0.37 -26.11
C HIS A 625 -14.98 -1.57 -25.90
N ILE A 626 -15.04 -2.52 -26.85
CA ILE A 626 -14.13 -3.65 -26.89
C ILE A 626 -12.91 -3.20 -27.68
N TYR A 627 -11.77 -3.11 -27.01
CA TYR A 627 -10.51 -2.70 -27.65
C TYR A 627 -9.59 -3.88 -27.97
N GLU A 628 -9.78 -5.03 -27.32
CA GLU A 628 -8.93 -6.20 -27.51
C GLU A 628 -9.72 -7.51 -27.30
N LEU A 629 -9.36 -8.51 -28.10
CA LEU A 629 -9.89 -9.87 -28.06
C LEU A 629 -8.72 -10.87 -27.91
N GLU A 630 -8.74 -11.61 -26.81
CA GLU A 630 -7.89 -12.76 -26.57
C GLU A 630 -8.67 -14.03 -26.93
N VAL A 631 -8.09 -14.86 -27.80
CA VAL A 631 -8.58 -16.22 -28.03
C VAL A 631 -7.73 -17.12 -27.13
N LEU A 632 -8.38 -17.75 -26.15
CA LEU A 632 -7.70 -18.59 -25.16
C LEU A 632 -7.52 -20.01 -25.69
N ASP A 633 -8.58 -20.57 -26.27
CA ASP A 633 -8.60 -21.93 -26.79
C ASP A 633 -9.64 -22.12 -27.89
N ILE A 634 -9.40 -23.08 -28.78
CA ILE A 634 -10.31 -23.52 -29.84
C ILE A 634 -10.32 -25.05 -29.81
N GLU A 635 -11.35 -25.62 -29.21
CA GLU A 635 -11.54 -27.05 -29.09
C GLU A 635 -12.49 -27.55 -30.19
N ILE A 636 -12.09 -28.62 -30.88
CA ILE A 636 -12.95 -29.34 -31.82
C ILE A 636 -13.70 -30.39 -31.00
N LEU A 637 -15.04 -30.37 -31.03
CA LEU A 637 -15.83 -31.29 -30.21
C LEU A 637 -15.84 -32.73 -30.76
N ASP A 638 -15.57 -32.88 -32.06
CA ASP A 638 -15.46 -34.17 -32.73
C ASP A 638 -14.00 -34.66 -32.71
N GLU A 639 -13.75 -35.70 -31.91
CA GLU A 639 -12.41 -36.29 -31.71
C GLU A 639 -11.88 -36.96 -32.99
N GLU A 640 -12.74 -37.57 -33.81
CA GLU A 640 -12.33 -38.24 -35.06
C GLU A 640 -11.82 -37.21 -36.08
N ILE A 641 -12.54 -36.10 -36.22
CA ILE A 641 -12.16 -35.01 -37.13
C ILE A 641 -10.89 -34.32 -36.65
N GLN A 642 -10.74 -34.14 -35.33
CA GLN A 642 -9.54 -33.58 -34.72
C GLN A 642 -8.30 -34.44 -35.03
N GLU A 643 -8.39 -35.76 -34.83
CA GLU A 643 -7.29 -36.68 -35.15
C GLU A 643 -6.93 -36.67 -36.64
N LEU A 644 -7.93 -36.68 -37.53
CA LEU A 644 -7.72 -36.62 -38.98
C LEU A 644 -7.01 -35.33 -39.42
N LEU A 645 -7.41 -34.18 -38.86
CA LEU A 645 -6.81 -32.89 -39.17
C LEU A 645 -5.36 -32.82 -38.68
N PHE A 646 -5.07 -33.33 -37.47
CA PHE A 646 -3.71 -33.41 -36.97
C PHE A 646 -2.84 -34.38 -37.78
N ALA A 647 -3.37 -35.56 -38.14
CA ALA A 647 -2.65 -36.53 -38.96
C ALA A 647 -2.30 -35.95 -40.34
N SER A 648 -3.25 -35.29 -41.00
CA SER A 648 -3.03 -34.62 -42.28
C SER A 648 -1.97 -33.52 -42.19
N LYS A 649 -2.02 -32.66 -41.15
CA LYS A 649 -1.01 -31.59 -40.98
C LYS A 649 0.36 -32.13 -40.61
N HIS A 650 0.45 -33.17 -39.79
CA HIS A 650 1.72 -33.83 -39.53
C HIS A 650 2.30 -34.47 -40.79
N GLN A 651 1.46 -35.04 -41.65
CA GLN A 651 1.87 -35.55 -42.95
C GLN A 651 2.34 -34.43 -43.89
N ASP A 652 1.64 -33.30 -43.95
CA ASP A 652 2.05 -32.12 -44.72
C ASP A 652 3.42 -31.61 -44.27
N ILE A 653 3.62 -31.43 -42.95
CA ILE A 653 4.89 -30.98 -42.37
C ILE A 653 6.01 -31.98 -42.68
N ARG A 654 5.75 -33.29 -42.52
CA ARG A 654 6.73 -34.34 -42.88
C ARG A 654 7.10 -34.24 -44.36
N SER A 655 6.11 -34.09 -45.24
CA SER A 655 6.35 -33.99 -46.68
C SER A 655 7.13 -32.72 -47.06
N GLN A 656 6.87 -31.59 -46.39
CA GLN A 656 7.63 -30.35 -46.58
C GLN A 656 9.08 -30.48 -46.13
N LEU A 657 9.32 -31.11 -44.97
CA LEU A 657 10.67 -31.39 -44.47
C LEU A 657 11.42 -32.35 -45.40
N GLU A 658 10.76 -33.40 -45.89
CA GLU A 658 11.34 -34.31 -46.89
C GLU A 658 11.68 -33.59 -48.20
N LEU A 659 10.81 -32.70 -48.66
CA LEU A 659 11.02 -31.92 -49.87
C LEU A 659 12.15 -30.90 -49.70
N GLU A 660 12.24 -30.21 -48.55
CA GLU A 660 13.38 -29.37 -48.21
C GLU A 660 14.68 -30.16 -48.17
N ASN A 661 14.69 -31.35 -47.57
CA ASN A 661 15.87 -32.21 -47.51
C ASN A 661 16.30 -32.64 -48.92
N LYS A 662 15.36 -33.08 -49.77
CA LYS A 662 15.65 -33.40 -51.18
C LYS A 662 16.13 -32.18 -51.97
N ARG A 663 15.60 -30.98 -51.71
CA ARG A 663 16.09 -29.73 -52.32
C ARG A 663 17.53 -29.44 -51.89
N LYS A 664 17.86 -29.60 -50.61
CA LYS A 664 19.22 -29.42 -50.10
C LYS A 664 20.18 -30.45 -50.70
N GLU A 665 19.77 -31.71 -50.81
CA GLU A 665 20.56 -32.77 -51.46
C GLU A 665 20.81 -32.47 -52.95
N LEU A 666 19.78 -32.03 -53.68
CA LEU A 666 19.89 -31.67 -55.09
C LEU A 666 20.82 -30.46 -55.30
N LEU A 667 20.71 -29.42 -54.47
CA LEU A 667 21.60 -28.27 -54.51
C LEU A 667 23.05 -28.68 -54.22
N TYR A 668 23.28 -29.48 -53.18
CA TYR A 668 24.61 -30.00 -52.86
C TYR A 668 25.20 -30.82 -54.02
N SER A 669 24.40 -31.68 -54.64
CA SER A 669 24.82 -32.49 -55.79
C SER A 669 25.17 -31.62 -57.00
N GLN A 670 24.36 -30.59 -57.30
CA GLN A 670 24.61 -29.64 -58.40
C GLN A 670 25.90 -28.85 -58.17
N GLU A 671 26.10 -28.31 -56.97
CA GLU A 671 27.31 -27.56 -56.61
C GLU A 671 28.56 -28.45 -56.67
N ALA A 672 28.46 -29.71 -56.22
CA ALA A 672 29.55 -30.68 -56.29
C ALA A 672 29.93 -31.05 -57.74
N GLU A 673 28.94 -31.30 -58.61
CA GLU A 673 29.19 -31.56 -60.03
C GLU A 673 29.79 -30.34 -60.75
N GLU A 674 29.29 -29.14 -60.48
CA GLU A 674 29.81 -27.91 -61.08
C GLU A 674 31.27 -27.67 -60.67
N MET A 675 31.61 -27.90 -59.40
CA MET A 675 32.99 -27.85 -58.91
C MET A 675 33.87 -28.93 -59.56
N ALA A 676 33.37 -30.15 -59.74
CA ALA A 676 34.10 -31.22 -60.42
C ALA A 676 34.38 -30.89 -61.89
N GLN A 677 33.40 -30.32 -62.60
CA GLN A 677 33.57 -29.85 -63.98
C GLN A 677 34.60 -28.72 -64.08
N LYS A 678 34.56 -27.75 -63.15
CA LYS A 678 35.56 -26.66 -63.08
C LYS A 678 36.98 -27.19 -62.84
N ILE A 679 37.15 -28.14 -61.92
CA ILE A 679 38.44 -28.80 -61.65
C ILE A 679 38.93 -29.57 -62.90
N ALA A 680 38.06 -30.32 -63.55
CA ALA A 680 38.40 -31.07 -64.76
C ALA A 680 38.78 -30.15 -65.94
N ALA A 681 38.03 -29.06 -66.15
CA ALA A 681 38.32 -28.07 -67.16
C ALA A 681 39.65 -27.36 -66.91
N SER A 682 39.94 -27.00 -65.64
CA SER A 682 41.24 -26.44 -65.25
C SER A 682 42.38 -27.42 -65.53
N ARG A 683 42.25 -28.68 -65.13
CA ARG A 683 43.25 -29.73 -65.39
C ARG A 683 43.47 -29.97 -66.88
N SER A 684 42.40 -29.94 -67.69
CA SER A 684 42.49 -30.08 -69.15
C SER A 684 43.25 -28.91 -69.78
N LYS A 685 42.94 -27.66 -69.38
CA LYS A 685 43.69 -26.47 -69.81
C LYS A 685 45.17 -26.55 -69.44
N THR A 686 45.49 -27.01 -68.23
CA THR A 686 46.89 -27.20 -67.81
C THR A 686 47.60 -28.27 -68.66
N LYS A 687 46.91 -29.37 -69.01
CA LYS A 687 47.47 -30.40 -69.89
C LYS A 687 47.68 -29.91 -71.32
N GLN A 688 46.73 -29.14 -71.87
CA GLN A 688 46.86 -28.55 -73.21
C GLN A 688 48.06 -27.58 -73.27
N PHE A 689 48.18 -26.70 -72.26
CA PHE A 689 49.30 -25.77 -72.19
C PHE A 689 50.66 -26.49 -72.07
N ALA A 690 50.72 -27.60 -71.31
CA ALA A 690 51.93 -28.42 -71.21
C ALA A 690 52.30 -29.09 -72.56
N LEU A 691 51.31 -29.58 -73.30
CA LEU A 691 51.52 -30.18 -74.63
C LEU A 691 51.95 -29.13 -75.67
N GLU A 692 51.36 -27.93 -75.65
CA GLU A 692 51.75 -26.83 -76.54
C GLU A 692 53.21 -26.39 -76.29
N LEU A 693 53.62 -26.34 -75.02
CA LEU A 693 54.98 -26.01 -74.65
C LEU A 693 55.97 -27.07 -75.14
N GLN A 694 55.59 -28.35 -75.04
CA GLN A 694 56.37 -29.47 -75.57
C GLN A 694 56.47 -29.44 -77.11
N GLU A 695 55.38 -29.13 -77.82
CA GLU A 695 55.42 -28.95 -79.29
C GLU A 695 56.35 -27.79 -79.70
N ALA A 696 56.36 -26.70 -78.93
CA ALA A 696 57.22 -25.55 -79.22
C ALA A 696 58.71 -25.90 -79.04
N GLU A 697 59.06 -26.63 -77.98
CA GLU A 697 60.41 -27.14 -77.74
C GLU A 697 60.86 -28.09 -78.86
N GLU A 698 60.02 -29.04 -79.27
CA GLU A 698 60.34 -29.96 -80.37
C GLU A 698 60.50 -29.23 -81.71
N LYS A 699 59.64 -28.26 -82.02
CA LYS A 699 59.77 -27.44 -83.24
C LYS A 699 61.08 -26.65 -83.25
N GLN A 700 61.48 -26.04 -82.14
CA GLN A 700 62.78 -25.36 -82.05
C GLN A 700 63.96 -26.32 -82.22
N ALA A 701 63.90 -27.51 -81.62
CA ALA A 701 64.94 -28.53 -81.77
C ALA A 701 65.05 -29.03 -83.23
N GLN A 702 63.93 -29.19 -83.93
CA GLN A 702 63.90 -29.54 -85.36
C GLN A 702 64.45 -28.41 -86.24
N MET A 703 64.12 -27.15 -85.93
CA MET A 703 64.64 -25.99 -86.67
C MET A 703 66.17 -25.89 -86.54
N LEU A 704 66.72 -26.12 -85.35
CA LEU A 704 68.17 -26.21 -85.11
C LEU A 704 68.82 -27.34 -85.92
N LYS A 705 68.17 -28.51 -85.99
CA LYS A 705 68.64 -29.64 -86.80
C LYS A 705 68.66 -29.31 -88.29
N LEU A 706 67.58 -28.72 -88.83
CA LEU A 706 67.52 -28.31 -90.24
C LEU A 706 68.59 -27.25 -90.56
N ALA A 707 68.81 -26.28 -89.66
CA ALA A 707 69.87 -25.29 -89.82
C ALA A 707 71.27 -25.94 -89.86
N SER A 708 71.53 -26.91 -88.99
CA SER A 708 72.80 -27.66 -88.99
C SER A 708 73.00 -28.50 -90.27
N GLN A 709 71.93 -29.07 -90.82
CA GLN A 709 71.96 -29.83 -92.07
C GLN A 709 72.15 -28.92 -93.29
N ALA A 710 71.48 -27.76 -93.32
CA ALA A 710 71.65 -26.77 -94.40
C ALA A 710 73.10 -26.26 -94.45
N ALA A 711 73.68 -25.91 -93.29
CA ALA A 711 75.08 -25.51 -93.20
C ALA A 711 76.05 -26.60 -93.69
N ARG A 712 75.73 -27.88 -93.44
CA ARG A 712 76.51 -29.02 -93.94
C ARG A 712 76.41 -29.17 -95.46
N ILE A 713 75.21 -29.02 -96.03
CA ILE A 713 75.00 -29.08 -97.49
C ILE A 713 75.72 -27.92 -98.20
N ASP A 714 75.72 -26.72 -97.62
CA ASP A 714 76.43 -25.58 -98.21
C ASP A 714 77.95 -25.77 -98.20
N LEU A 715 78.49 -26.38 -97.14
CA LEU A 715 79.91 -26.75 -97.07
C LEU A 715 80.28 -27.81 -98.11
N GLU A 716 79.46 -28.87 -98.25
CA GLU A 716 79.64 -29.90 -99.29
C GLU A 716 79.54 -29.31 -100.71
N ARG A 717 78.65 -28.34 -100.93
CA ARG A 717 78.55 -27.61 -102.21
C ARG A 717 79.83 -26.83 -102.53
N GLN A 718 80.39 -26.13 -101.54
CA GLN A 718 81.64 -25.38 -101.71
C GLN A 718 82.82 -26.32 -102.04
N GLU A 719 82.91 -27.47 -101.36
CA GLU A 719 83.93 -28.48 -101.65
C GLU A 719 83.80 -29.06 -103.07
N LEU A 720 82.58 -29.40 -103.50
CA LEU A 720 82.31 -29.89 -104.86
C LEU A 720 82.65 -28.86 -105.94
N THR A 721 82.36 -27.57 -105.72
CA THR A 721 82.74 -26.52 -106.67
C THR A 721 84.26 -26.38 -106.78
N ALA A 722 85.00 -26.45 -105.66
CA ALA A 722 86.46 -26.43 -105.68
C ALA A 722 87.05 -27.67 -106.38
N GLN A 723 86.43 -28.84 -106.24
CA GLN A 723 86.84 -30.06 -106.94
C GLN A 723 86.62 -29.98 -108.46
N MET A 724 85.51 -29.39 -108.93
CA MET A 724 85.28 -29.19 -110.37
C MET A 724 86.31 -28.23 -110.97
N GLU A 725 86.65 -27.13 -110.28
CA GLU A 725 87.70 -26.21 -110.73
C GLU A 725 89.09 -26.88 -110.79
N MET A 726 89.40 -27.79 -109.85
CA MET A 726 90.62 -28.60 -109.92
C MET A 726 90.62 -29.56 -111.11
N GLN A 727 89.49 -30.20 -111.41
CA GLN A 727 89.37 -31.11 -112.56
C GLN A 727 89.52 -30.38 -113.90
N GLU A 728 88.94 -29.18 -114.07
CA GLU A 728 89.14 -28.39 -115.29
C GLU A 728 90.61 -28.01 -115.51
N LYS A 729 91.33 -27.64 -114.45
CA LYS A 729 92.77 -27.36 -114.52
C LYS A 729 93.58 -28.61 -114.87
N ALA A 730 93.23 -29.78 -114.33
CA ALA A 730 93.88 -31.05 -114.66
C ALA A 730 93.66 -31.47 -116.12
N LEU A 731 92.46 -31.23 -116.67
CA LEU A 731 92.12 -31.58 -118.06
C LEU A 731 92.87 -30.72 -119.08
N ASN A 732 93.10 -29.44 -118.77
CA ASN A 732 93.93 -28.56 -119.60
C ASN A 732 95.42 -28.95 -119.60
N ILE A 733 95.95 -29.40 -118.45
CA ILE A 733 97.33 -29.92 -118.36
C ILE A 733 97.50 -31.21 -119.18
N ALA A 734 96.53 -32.12 -119.11
CA ALA A 734 96.55 -33.36 -119.89
C ALA A 734 96.45 -33.12 -121.41
N ARG A 735 95.78 -32.05 -121.85
CA ARG A 735 95.69 -31.67 -123.26
C ARG A 735 97.05 -31.20 -123.83
N LEU A 736 97.80 -30.43 -123.04
CA LEU A 736 99.15 -29.96 -123.40
C LEU A 736 100.15 -31.13 -123.46
N GLN A 737 100.12 -32.04 -122.49
CA GLN A 737 100.99 -33.22 -122.47
C GLN A 737 100.78 -34.14 -123.68
N ARG A 738 99.53 -34.28 -124.16
CA ARG A 738 99.23 -35.12 -125.33
C ARG A 738 99.72 -34.51 -126.65
N GLN A 739 99.84 -33.18 -126.75
CA GLN A 739 100.46 -32.52 -127.91
C GLN A 739 101.98 -32.73 -127.94
N ASP A 740 102.64 -32.64 -126.77
CA ASP A 740 104.08 -32.90 -126.66
C ASP A 740 104.44 -34.37 -127.01
N GLU A 741 103.57 -35.32 -126.66
CA GLU A 741 103.75 -36.75 -127.00
C GLU A 741 103.59 -37.06 -128.50
N GLU A 742 102.68 -36.38 -129.21
CA GLU A 742 102.48 -36.55 -130.66
C GLU A 742 103.69 -36.05 -131.46
N GLU A 743 104.28 -34.91 -131.07
CA GLU A 743 105.49 -34.36 -131.70
C GLU A 743 106.73 -35.27 -131.47
N ALA A 744 106.88 -35.82 -130.27
CA ALA A 744 107.94 -36.79 -129.97
C ALA A 744 107.79 -38.11 -130.75
N GLY A 745 106.56 -38.56 -130.98
CA GLY A 745 106.24 -39.76 -131.75
C GLY A 745 106.59 -39.67 -133.23
N LEU A 746 106.36 -38.51 -133.86
CA LEU A 746 106.71 -38.27 -135.26
C LEU A 746 108.23 -38.29 -135.48
N LEU A 747 109.00 -37.69 -134.56
CA LEU A 747 110.46 -37.61 -134.63
C LEU A 747 111.13 -38.99 -134.47
N GLN A 748 110.54 -39.88 -133.66
CA GLN A 748 110.99 -41.28 -133.54
C GLN A 748 110.70 -42.13 -134.79
N LEU A 749 109.59 -41.86 -135.47
CA LEU A 749 109.18 -42.62 -136.67
C LEU A 749 110.11 -42.33 -137.85
N GLU A 750 110.59 -41.09 -137.94
CA GLU A 750 111.54 -40.64 -138.96
C GLU A 750 112.94 -41.26 -138.76
N LEU A 751 113.44 -41.32 -137.51
CA LEU A 751 114.67 -42.03 -137.16
C LEU A 751 114.61 -43.54 -137.50
N LYS A 752 113.46 -44.19 -137.24
CA LYS A 752 113.27 -45.63 -137.50
C LYS A 752 113.26 -45.96 -138.99
N LYS A 753 112.71 -45.09 -139.86
CA LYS A 753 112.78 -45.28 -141.32
C LYS A 753 114.23 -45.27 -141.83
N GLY A 754 115.06 -44.34 -141.35
CA GLY A 754 116.47 -44.29 -141.72
C GLY A 754 117.26 -45.54 -141.30
N ALA A 755 116.99 -46.07 -140.10
CA ALA A 755 117.64 -47.31 -139.62
C ALA A 755 117.24 -48.57 -140.44
N LEU A 756 115.98 -48.64 -140.90
CA LEU A 756 115.46 -49.76 -141.69
C LEU A 756 116.06 -49.82 -143.10
N GLU A 757 116.29 -48.68 -143.74
CA GLU A 757 116.98 -48.61 -145.04
C GLU A 757 118.45 -49.04 -144.93
N GLN A 758 119.11 -48.74 -143.82
CA GLN A 758 120.47 -49.18 -143.55
C GLN A 758 120.53 -50.71 -143.36
N ARG A 759 119.54 -51.28 -142.66
CA ARG A 759 119.40 -52.73 -142.40
C ARG A 759 119.15 -53.55 -143.66
N LEU A 760 118.37 -53.03 -144.61
CA LEU A 760 118.12 -53.71 -145.90
C LEU A 760 119.40 -53.88 -146.72
N LYS A 761 120.32 -52.91 -146.68
CA LYS A 761 121.61 -53.00 -147.36
C LYS A 761 122.57 -54.01 -146.71
N GLU A 762 122.55 -54.16 -145.39
CA GLU A 762 123.32 -55.22 -144.69
C GLU A 762 122.81 -56.61 -145.07
N LEU A 763 121.48 -56.80 -145.10
CA LEU A 763 120.85 -58.08 -145.43
C LEU A 763 121.08 -58.52 -146.87
N GLU A 764 121.11 -57.61 -147.84
CA GLU A 764 121.51 -57.94 -149.22
C GLU A 764 122.95 -58.46 -149.29
N GLY A 765 123.86 -57.89 -148.50
CA GLY A 765 125.24 -58.37 -148.38
C GLY A 765 125.34 -59.74 -147.70
N GLU A 766 124.56 -59.98 -146.64
CA GLU A 766 124.54 -61.26 -145.92
C GLU A 766 123.97 -62.41 -146.75
N VAL A 767 122.88 -62.18 -147.50
CA VAL A 767 122.29 -63.22 -148.37
C VAL A 767 123.27 -63.63 -149.47
N GLN A 768 124.04 -62.68 -150.02
CA GLN A 768 125.09 -62.98 -150.99
C GLN A 768 126.21 -63.85 -150.40
N ALA A 769 126.56 -63.65 -149.11
CA ALA A 769 127.55 -64.47 -148.41
C ALA A 769 127.03 -65.88 -148.05
N VAL A 770 125.72 -66.03 -147.77
CA VAL A 770 125.08 -67.32 -147.47
C VAL A 770 124.97 -68.20 -148.71
N VAL A 771 124.68 -67.63 -149.88
CA VAL A 771 124.64 -68.40 -151.15
C VAL A 771 126.02 -68.98 -151.50
N GLN A 772 127.10 -68.23 -151.28
CA GLN A 772 128.47 -68.74 -151.48
C GLN A 772 128.87 -69.82 -150.47
N LYS A 773 128.31 -69.80 -149.25
CA LYS A 773 128.58 -70.84 -148.23
C LYS A 773 127.79 -72.14 -148.48
N ALA A 774 126.62 -72.06 -149.09
CA ALA A 774 125.78 -73.24 -149.36
C ALA A 774 126.33 -74.13 -150.49
N GLU A 775 127.18 -73.62 -151.38
CA GLU A 775 127.84 -74.42 -152.42
C GLU A 775 128.98 -75.31 -151.88
N ALA A 776 129.36 -75.19 -150.60
CA ALA A 776 130.63 -75.74 -150.09
C ALA A 776 130.58 -76.99 -149.17
N VAL A 777 129.43 -77.60 -148.82
CA VAL A 777 129.44 -78.77 -147.89
C VAL A 777 128.48 -79.90 -148.31
N SER A 778 129.01 -81.13 -148.30
CA SER A 778 128.58 -82.31 -149.06
C SER A 778 127.46 -83.18 -148.44
N PRO A 779 126.85 -84.09 -149.23
CA PRO A 779 125.56 -84.74 -148.94
C PRO A 779 125.54 -85.80 -147.81
N ASP A 780 126.70 -86.22 -147.28
CA ASP A 780 126.75 -87.35 -146.33
C ASP A 780 126.29 -86.98 -144.91
N LEU A 781 126.20 -85.70 -144.56
CA LEU A 781 125.71 -85.26 -143.25
C LEU A 781 124.17 -85.42 -143.11
N ILE A 782 123.46 -85.45 -144.25
CA ILE A 782 121.99 -85.49 -144.31
C ILE A 782 121.45 -86.88 -143.94
N ALA A 783 122.26 -87.94 -144.11
CA ALA A 783 121.88 -89.30 -143.73
C ALA A 783 122.13 -89.62 -142.24
N ALA A 784 123.10 -88.96 -141.61
CA ALA A 784 123.45 -89.23 -140.21
C ALA A 784 122.39 -88.75 -139.20
N LEU A 785 121.63 -87.70 -139.55
CA LEU A 785 120.51 -87.23 -138.73
C LEU A 785 119.26 -88.13 -138.79
N GLN A 786 119.21 -89.08 -139.72
CA GLN A 786 118.04 -89.94 -139.96
C GLN A 786 118.10 -91.33 -139.28
N ALA A 787 119.19 -91.69 -138.57
CA ALA A 787 119.47 -93.09 -138.21
C ALA A 787 119.62 -93.43 -136.70
N PHE A 788 119.30 -92.54 -135.75
CA PHE A 788 119.27 -92.91 -134.33
C PHE A 788 118.04 -92.36 -133.61
N GLY A 789 117.09 -93.26 -133.35
CA GLY A 789 116.12 -93.10 -132.27
C GLY A 789 116.70 -93.61 -130.96
N ASP A 790 116.10 -93.13 -129.87
CA ASP A 790 116.15 -93.69 -128.54
C ASP A 790 117.43 -93.48 -127.69
N LYS A 791 117.20 -92.73 -126.60
CA LYS A 791 117.35 -93.22 -125.22
C LYS A 791 118.78 -93.46 -124.69
N ALA A 792 119.82 -93.30 -125.50
CA ALA A 792 121.22 -93.49 -125.06
C ALA A 792 122.19 -92.33 -125.40
N LEU A 793 121.75 -91.24 -126.05
CA LEU A 793 122.69 -90.16 -126.45
C LEU A 793 123.19 -89.30 -125.29
N ALA A 794 122.53 -89.30 -124.14
CA ALA A 794 123.11 -88.70 -122.94
C ALA A 794 124.41 -89.41 -122.48
N GLU A 795 124.63 -90.67 -122.88
CA GLU A 795 125.74 -91.49 -122.38
C GLU A 795 127.03 -91.36 -123.22
N LYS A 796 126.98 -90.81 -124.44
CA LYS A 796 128.18 -90.53 -125.26
C LYS A 796 128.38 -89.06 -125.69
N MET A 797 127.36 -88.18 -125.62
CA MET A 797 127.53 -86.75 -125.90
C MET A 797 128.26 -85.98 -124.78
N ALA A 798 128.34 -86.57 -123.58
CA ALA A 798 129.10 -86.01 -122.47
C ALA A 798 130.62 -86.11 -122.68
N GLU A 799 131.12 -87.05 -123.49
CA GLU A 799 132.56 -87.15 -123.77
C GLU A 799 133.07 -86.02 -124.68
N SER A 800 132.23 -85.42 -125.53
CA SER A 800 132.68 -84.49 -126.59
C SER A 800 132.49 -82.98 -126.30
N MET A 801 132.01 -82.60 -125.10
CA MET A 801 131.89 -81.19 -124.71
C MET A 801 133.11 -80.59 -123.96
N ALA A 802 134.24 -81.30 -123.85
CA ALA A 802 135.33 -80.88 -122.96
C ALA A 802 135.99 -79.50 -123.26
N PRO A 803 136.15 -78.99 -124.50
CA PRO A 803 136.94 -77.76 -124.70
C PRO A 803 136.17 -76.42 -124.81
N LEU A 804 134.83 -76.39 -124.93
CA LEU A 804 134.10 -75.13 -125.26
C LEU A 804 133.56 -74.34 -124.05
N SER A 805 133.89 -74.73 -122.81
CA SER A 805 133.43 -74.06 -121.59
C SER A 805 134.17 -72.76 -121.22
N ILE A 806 135.09 -72.25 -122.05
CA ILE A 806 136.03 -71.17 -121.64
C ILE A 806 135.70 -69.77 -122.21
N ILE A 807 135.03 -69.63 -123.35
CA ILE A 807 134.98 -68.33 -124.07
C ILE A 807 133.76 -67.45 -123.69
N GLY A 808 132.75 -68.01 -123.04
CA GLY A 808 131.47 -67.30 -122.84
C GLY A 808 131.13 -66.88 -121.41
N GLY A 809 131.83 -67.38 -120.38
CA GLY A 809 131.44 -67.15 -118.98
C GLY A 809 130.02 -67.62 -118.61
N LYS A 810 129.38 -68.41 -119.48
CA LYS A 810 128.02 -68.94 -119.37
C LYS A 810 128.04 -70.47 -119.21
N SER A 811 127.07 -70.98 -118.46
CA SER A 811 126.82 -72.41 -118.25
C SER A 811 126.33 -73.10 -119.53
N ILE A 812 126.76 -74.34 -119.75
CA ILE A 812 126.34 -75.21 -120.87
C ILE A 812 124.81 -75.30 -120.99
N VAL A 813 124.10 -75.19 -119.86
CA VAL A 813 122.64 -75.26 -119.79
C VAL A 813 121.96 -74.01 -120.39
N GLU A 814 122.55 -72.82 -120.23
CA GLU A 814 121.96 -71.58 -120.76
C GLU A 814 122.14 -71.42 -122.28
N VAL A 815 123.27 -71.88 -122.81
CA VAL A 815 123.52 -71.83 -124.27
C VAL A 815 122.59 -72.80 -125.01
N PHE A 816 122.29 -73.95 -124.39
CA PHE A 816 121.35 -74.93 -124.93
C PHE A 816 119.90 -74.45 -124.86
N GLY A 817 119.52 -73.69 -123.83
CA GLY A 817 118.19 -73.08 -123.69
C GLY A 817 117.86 -72.03 -124.76
N ASN A 818 118.82 -71.15 -125.10
CA ASN A 818 118.59 -70.13 -126.13
C ASN A 818 118.54 -70.69 -127.57
N LEU A 819 119.23 -71.81 -127.83
CA LEU A 819 119.22 -72.44 -129.16
C LEU A 819 117.91 -73.19 -129.43
N LEU A 820 117.17 -73.58 -128.39
CA LEU A 820 115.88 -74.27 -128.47
C LEU A 820 114.67 -73.37 -128.25
N ALA A 821 114.88 -72.07 -127.96
CA ALA A 821 113.82 -71.08 -127.86
C ALA A 821 113.07 -70.96 -129.20
N GLY A 822 111.88 -71.54 -129.26
CA GLY A 822 111.02 -71.57 -130.46
C GLY A 822 110.74 -72.96 -131.06
N SER A 823 111.20 -74.05 -130.44
CA SER A 823 110.85 -75.43 -130.88
C SER A 823 109.85 -76.13 -129.92
N PRO A 824 109.08 -77.15 -130.36
CA PRO A 824 108.02 -77.79 -129.57
C PRO A 824 108.51 -78.61 -128.36
N LEU A 825 109.84 -78.74 -128.18
CA LEU A 825 110.47 -79.60 -127.18
C LEU A 825 110.71 -78.93 -125.82
N SER A 826 110.35 -77.66 -125.64
CA SER A 826 110.46 -76.97 -124.34
C SER A 826 109.62 -77.60 -123.23
N TYR A 827 108.63 -78.42 -123.58
CA TYR A 827 107.63 -78.95 -122.64
C TYR A 827 108.09 -80.10 -121.74
N LEU A 828 109.32 -80.61 -121.88
CA LEU A 828 109.80 -81.79 -121.13
C LEU A 828 110.72 -81.47 -119.92
N LEU A 829 111.09 -80.21 -119.68
CA LEU A 829 112.07 -79.86 -118.63
C LEU A 829 111.50 -79.39 -117.28
N ASP A 830 110.21 -79.03 -117.17
CA ASP A 830 109.66 -78.35 -115.95
C ASP A 830 108.76 -79.22 -115.04
N LYS A 831 108.93 -80.56 -114.99
CA LYS A 831 108.17 -81.42 -114.06
C LYS A 831 109.03 -82.44 -113.29
N LYS A 832 109.65 -82.00 -112.19
CA LYS A 832 109.75 -82.72 -110.89
C LYS A 832 110.58 -81.92 -109.88
N GLY A 833 109.98 -81.58 -108.74
CA GLY A 833 110.69 -81.25 -107.50
C GLY A 833 110.12 -80.04 -106.76
N GLU A 834 109.31 -80.29 -105.74
CA GLU A 834 109.26 -79.39 -104.57
C GLU A 834 110.36 -79.83 -103.61
N THR A 835 111.14 -78.89 -103.07
CA THR A 835 111.55 -78.81 -101.65
C THR A 835 112.30 -77.50 -101.37
N GLN A 836 112.10 -76.97 -100.16
CA GLN A 836 112.22 -75.58 -99.71
C GLN A 836 113.61 -75.04 -99.30
N ASP A 837 113.77 -73.72 -99.46
CA ASP A 837 114.48 -72.67 -98.66
C ASP A 837 116.02 -72.73 -98.45
N PRO A 838 116.78 -71.66 -98.00
CA PRO A 838 116.52 -70.21 -97.79
C PRO A 838 117.70 -69.21 -98.13
N GLY A 839 117.48 -67.88 -98.04
CA GLY A 839 118.44 -66.79 -97.67
C GLY A 839 119.56 -66.38 -98.66
N LEU A 840 119.99 -65.12 -98.85
CA LEU A 840 119.86 -63.81 -98.17
C LEU A 840 120.31 -62.68 -99.13
N GLU A 841 119.75 -61.47 -98.95
CA GLU A 841 120.32 -60.09 -99.16
C GLU A 841 120.82 -59.73 -100.59
N GLU A 842 120.48 -58.61 -101.25
CA GLU A 842 119.94 -57.26 -100.95
C GLU A 842 118.74 -56.88 -101.83
#